data_AF-A0A816EDZ6-F1
#
_entry.id   AF-A0A816EDZ6-F1
#
_cell.length_a   1.000
_cell.length_b   1.000
_cell.length_c   1.000
_cell.angle_alpha   90.00
_cell.angle_beta   90.00
_cell.angle_gamma   90.00
#
_symmetry.space_group_name_H-M   'P 1'
#
loop_
_entity.id
_entity.type
_entity.pdbx_description
1 polymer ?
#
loop_
_entity_poly.entity_id
_entity_poly.type
_entity_poly.pdbx_seq_one_letter_code
_entity_poly.pdbx_strand_id
1 'polypeptide(L)'
;MHKSSSYTTSNANYSGHSTEKKTIKASSTSHTKHSTYQKSDATSSVSHSGYSTKKTTEISTQVTTNATAVASSTNFRARPRRVVQNFVLVWLDAHIDEKKEDFRNSFTELRKIVVTLETFTEVDQCIGYLNSINDQKIFLIISGSVGQTMMPLIHNMTQLDTIFVFCSNKDRHKVWAKEWPKVEGVHGSIKSLCKQLTKTTRACDHNAIPMSFLPTRNTSDAASNDQDLHHLPTNYLYSVIFKDIVLEINDDDNDAKSIKDLQIYCKKQNIPDAEINELKHKYHQKSPIWWYTCEMFLYGMLNRGLRSVDMETMSKLGFFIRSLHLRLEQLHQEQSANFKKPFTVYRGQGLSKEDFQNLLNSKGGLLSFNNFLSTSIDQQVSMAFVERAMQKNQDIVGVIFIMKINPSKISTSITPFAMIDDYAAVKSEQEILFTMHTIFRVVEIKQTAKNSRLWEVQLTITDDNDPQLSIFTNRIKEEIDGRGWYRMGQLMLKVGHFDDAEGLYNELLEKASTDSDRAYIYHQLGWLKDDQGKYLEAVKFYEKYLEIKRETLPEDDASLAPTFNNIGTVYNNMDEYSKALRFYEKANKIYEKALPPNHPNLATSYCSIGTVYNSMGDYSKALEFYKKDIAIKKISLPPTHPDLANSYNNIGVAYSEMGDYPKAISLLEKALDIYRKSLPSTHPNIKRAMNSIEAVKKKL
;
A
#
# COMPACT_ATOMS: atom_id res chain seq x y z
N MET A 1 31.12 8.38 13.12
CA MET A 1 31.58 7.23 12.30
C MET A 1 30.87 5.96 12.77
N HIS A 2 29.70 5.63 12.23
CA HIS A 2 29.15 4.27 12.26
C HIS A 2 28.37 4.07 10.96
N LYS A 3 28.57 2.93 10.30
CA LYS A 3 27.91 2.61 9.02
C LYS A 3 26.68 1.75 9.28
N SER A 4 25.57 2.14 8.68
CA SER A 4 24.30 1.43 8.62
C SER A 4 24.40 0.13 7.81
N SER A 5 23.50 -0.81 8.10
CA SER A 5 23.19 -1.94 7.22
C SER A 5 22.12 -1.52 6.21
N SER A 6 22.39 -1.71 4.92
CA SER A 6 21.38 -1.63 3.87
C SER A 6 21.52 -2.81 2.91
N TYR A 7 20.38 -3.34 2.47
CA TYR A 7 20.33 -4.31 1.38
C TYR A 7 20.75 -3.59 0.10
N THR A 8 21.88 -3.96 -0.48
CA THR A 8 22.40 -3.31 -1.70
C THR A 8 21.63 -3.75 -2.94
N THR A 9 20.62 -2.97 -3.32
CA THR A 9 20.27 -2.80 -4.73
C THR A 9 21.41 -2.03 -5.42
N SER A 10 22.31 -2.74 -6.09
CA SER A 10 23.42 -2.10 -6.81
C SER A 10 22.95 -1.56 -8.17
N ASN A 11 22.51 -0.30 -8.20
CA ASN A 11 22.42 0.48 -9.44
C ASN A 11 23.65 1.38 -9.57
N ALA A 12 24.30 1.33 -10.74
CA ALA A 12 25.49 2.13 -11.02
C ALA A 12 25.11 3.55 -11.47
N ASN A 13 25.74 4.55 -10.88
CA ASN A 13 25.58 5.95 -11.27
C ASN A 13 26.20 6.21 -12.65
N TYR A 14 25.40 6.65 -13.62
CA TYR A 14 25.88 7.14 -14.91
C TYR A 14 26.29 8.62 -14.82
N SER A 15 27.59 8.90 -14.79
CA SER A 15 28.14 10.20 -15.17
C SER A 15 28.69 10.10 -16.61
N GLY A 16 28.03 10.74 -17.56
CA GLY A 16 28.38 10.63 -18.97
C GLY A 16 29.67 11.37 -19.36
N HIS A 17 30.33 10.91 -20.41
CA HIS A 17 31.29 11.69 -21.20
C HIS A 17 31.18 11.37 -22.69
N SER A 18 31.68 12.28 -23.51
CA SER A 18 31.26 12.52 -24.89
C SER A 18 32.09 11.81 -25.96
N THR A 19 31.40 11.45 -27.05
CA THR A 19 31.89 11.46 -28.45
C THR A 19 33.28 10.91 -28.78
N GLU A 20 33.32 9.82 -29.57
CA GLU A 20 34.02 9.88 -30.86
C GLU A 20 33.46 8.89 -31.89
N LYS A 21 33.50 9.28 -33.17
CA LYS A 21 33.02 8.46 -34.30
C LYS A 21 34.11 7.49 -34.75
N LYS A 22 33.76 6.23 -35.06
CA LYS A 22 34.41 5.50 -36.16
C LYS A 22 33.53 4.42 -36.78
N THR A 23 33.22 4.63 -38.05
CA THR A 23 32.60 3.70 -39.00
C THR A 23 33.49 2.48 -39.22
N ILE A 24 32.92 1.29 -39.51
CA ILE A 24 33.28 0.43 -40.67
C ILE A 24 32.42 -0.87 -40.76
N LYS A 25 31.79 -1.02 -41.94
CA LYS A 25 31.39 -2.20 -42.75
C LYS A 25 30.86 -3.51 -42.12
N ALA A 26 29.74 -3.92 -42.72
CA ALA A 26 29.09 -5.21 -42.65
C ALA A 26 29.82 -6.39 -43.35
N SER A 27 29.48 -7.60 -42.90
CA SER A 27 29.21 -8.82 -43.68
C SER A 27 28.34 -9.74 -42.80
N SER A 28 27.16 -10.28 -43.13
CA SER A 28 26.59 -10.91 -44.34
C SER A 28 27.01 -12.37 -44.58
N THR A 29 26.33 -13.33 -43.93
CA THR A 29 25.84 -14.64 -44.43
C THR A 29 25.25 -15.43 -43.24
N SER A 30 23.93 -15.59 -43.12
CA SER A 30 23.10 -16.64 -43.74
C SER A 30 23.53 -18.08 -43.43
N HIS A 31 22.68 -18.84 -42.72
CA HIS A 31 22.18 -20.15 -43.16
C HIS A 31 21.00 -20.63 -42.29
N THR A 32 19.91 -21.00 -42.96
CA THR A 32 18.68 -21.58 -42.41
C THR A 32 18.80 -23.09 -42.23
N LYS A 33 18.04 -23.68 -41.28
CA LYS A 33 17.29 -24.93 -41.52
C LYS A 33 16.21 -25.21 -40.45
N HIS A 34 15.06 -25.71 -40.92
CA HIS A 34 13.92 -26.19 -40.11
C HIS A 34 14.01 -27.70 -39.83
N SER A 35 13.49 -28.13 -38.67
CA SER A 35 12.60 -29.30 -38.51
C SER A 35 12.00 -29.29 -37.09
N THR A 36 10.70 -29.05 -36.85
CA THR A 36 9.63 -30.06 -36.77
C THR A 36 10.03 -31.41 -36.13
N TYR A 37 9.44 -31.79 -35.00
CA TYR A 37 8.38 -32.83 -34.95
C TYR A 37 7.75 -33.07 -33.55
N GLN A 38 6.42 -33.23 -33.56
CA GLN A 38 5.48 -34.01 -32.71
C GLN A 38 5.36 -33.93 -31.16
N LYS A 39 4.08 -34.11 -30.76
CA LYS A 39 3.54 -34.35 -29.41
C LYS A 39 3.64 -35.83 -29.00
N SER A 40 3.45 -36.12 -27.71
CA SER A 40 2.62 -37.26 -27.26
C SER A 40 2.00 -36.99 -25.89
N ASP A 41 0.77 -37.48 -25.69
CA ASP A 41 0.02 -37.42 -24.43
C ASP A 41 0.18 -38.73 -23.64
N ALA A 42 0.06 -38.69 -22.30
CA ALA A 42 -0.28 -39.88 -21.50
C ALA A 42 -0.93 -39.50 -20.15
N THR A 43 -2.04 -40.16 -19.83
CA THR A 43 -2.82 -40.07 -18.58
C THR A 43 -2.68 -41.35 -17.75
N SER A 44 -2.73 -41.28 -16.42
CA SER A 44 -3.41 -42.29 -15.56
C SER A 44 -3.47 -41.86 -14.08
N SER A 45 -4.21 -42.63 -13.26
CA SER A 45 -4.83 -42.24 -11.98
C SER A 45 -4.57 -43.28 -10.85
N VAL A 46 -5.45 -43.33 -9.82
CA VAL A 46 -5.57 -44.35 -8.72
C VAL A 46 -4.71 -44.07 -7.45
N SER A 47 -5.05 -44.52 -6.22
CA SER A 47 -6.18 -44.24 -5.28
C SER A 47 -5.94 -44.99 -3.92
N HIS A 48 -6.87 -44.90 -2.94
CA HIS A 48 -7.02 -45.64 -1.63
C HIS A 48 -6.75 -44.80 -0.33
N SER A 49 -7.71 -44.60 0.60
CA SER A 49 -8.26 -45.48 1.69
C SER A 49 -7.28 -45.70 2.87
N GLY A 50 -7.64 -45.67 4.17
CA GLY A 50 -8.91 -45.54 4.90
C GLY A 50 -8.72 -45.80 6.43
N TYR A 51 -9.79 -46.14 7.16
CA TYR A 51 -9.87 -46.66 8.55
C TYR A 51 -10.14 -45.76 9.78
N SER A 52 -10.77 -46.40 10.78
CA SER A 52 -11.47 -45.88 11.97
C SER A 52 -11.56 -46.99 13.04
N THR A 53 -11.55 -46.65 14.34
CA THR A 53 -12.16 -47.43 15.46
C THR A 53 -12.19 -46.58 16.75
N LYS A 54 -13.35 -46.42 17.43
CA LYS A 54 -13.84 -47.12 18.67
C LYS A 54 -12.97 -46.94 19.95
N LYS A 55 -13.50 -46.92 21.19
CA LYS A 55 -14.81 -46.55 21.83
C LYS A 55 -14.65 -46.68 23.38
N THR A 56 -15.74 -46.44 24.14
CA THR A 56 -15.96 -46.77 25.58
C THR A 56 -15.59 -45.64 26.59
N THR A 57 -16.18 -45.61 27.79
CA THR A 57 -17.50 -44.99 28.12
C THR A 57 -17.92 -45.28 29.58
N GLU A 58 -17.84 -44.29 30.48
CA GLU A 58 -18.47 -44.22 31.84
C GLU A 58 -18.19 -42.77 32.36
N ILE A 59 -19.10 -41.83 32.66
CA ILE A 59 -20.47 -41.72 33.21
C ILE A 59 -20.51 -41.43 34.73
N SER A 60 -20.58 -40.14 35.07
CA SER A 60 -21.48 -39.54 36.08
C SER A 60 -21.60 -38.02 35.79
N THR A 61 -22.74 -37.50 35.30
CA THR A 61 -23.89 -36.92 36.06
C THR A 61 -23.46 -35.88 37.12
N GLN A 62 -23.80 -34.58 37.09
CA GLN A 62 -24.64 -33.70 36.22
C GLN A 62 -23.98 -32.28 36.22
N VAL A 63 -24.42 -31.21 35.53
CA VAL A 63 -25.69 -30.85 34.85
C VAL A 63 -25.41 -30.17 33.48
N THR A 64 -26.42 -30.10 32.62
CA THR A 64 -26.50 -29.37 31.33
C THR A 64 -26.57 -27.83 31.50
N THR A 65 -26.28 -26.96 30.51
CA THR A 65 -26.62 -27.01 29.07
C THR A 65 -25.53 -26.49 28.10
N ASN A 66 -25.57 -27.02 26.87
CA ASN A 66 -24.52 -26.89 25.85
C ASN A 66 -24.70 -25.71 24.88
N ALA A 67 -23.57 -25.24 24.33
CA ALA A 67 -23.44 -24.93 22.89
C ALA A 67 -21.97 -25.12 22.46
N THR A 68 -21.63 -26.28 21.90
CA THR A 68 -20.27 -26.60 21.42
C THR A 68 -19.99 -25.95 20.06
N ALA A 69 -18.77 -25.43 19.90
CA ALA A 69 -18.28 -24.90 18.63
C ALA A 69 -18.18 -25.98 17.54
N VAL A 70 -18.49 -25.59 16.29
CA VAL A 70 -18.00 -26.27 15.09
C VAL A 70 -16.94 -25.38 14.47
N ALA A 71 -15.68 -25.82 14.52
CA ALA A 71 -14.61 -25.18 13.78
C ALA A 71 -14.68 -25.59 12.30
N SER A 72 -15.12 -24.68 11.42
CA SER A 72 -14.87 -24.78 9.98
C SER A 72 -13.61 -24.00 9.63
N SER A 73 -12.58 -24.73 9.21
CA SER A 73 -11.29 -24.15 8.82
C SER A 73 -11.42 -23.35 7.52
N THR A 74 -11.46 -22.02 7.63
CA THR A 74 -11.19 -21.11 6.52
C THR A 74 -9.96 -20.27 6.86
N ASN A 75 -8.88 -20.45 6.08
CA ASN A 75 -7.64 -19.69 6.24
C ASN A 75 -7.84 -18.24 5.78
N PHE A 76 -8.41 -17.41 6.66
CA PHE A 76 -8.42 -15.96 6.46
C PHE A 76 -6.99 -15.42 6.56
N ARG A 77 -6.35 -15.18 5.40
CA ARG A 77 -5.25 -14.21 5.32
C ARG A 77 -5.80 -12.87 5.83
N ALA A 78 -5.30 -12.43 6.99
CA ALA A 78 -5.64 -11.13 7.54
C ALA A 78 -5.21 -10.03 6.56
N ARG A 79 -6.19 -9.42 5.89
CA ARG A 79 -5.96 -8.22 5.06
C ARG A 79 -5.85 -7.00 5.99
N PRO A 80 -4.96 -6.03 5.71
CA PRO A 80 -4.90 -4.81 6.50
C PRO A 80 -6.23 -4.07 6.44
N ARG A 81 -6.77 -3.71 7.62
CA ARG A 81 -8.00 -2.93 7.72
C ARG A 81 -7.79 -1.57 7.06
N ARG A 82 -8.60 -1.27 6.04
CA ARG A 82 -8.79 0.08 5.50
C ARG A 82 -10.27 0.32 5.25
N VAL A 83 -10.63 1.61 5.33
CA VAL A 83 -11.97 2.16 5.18
C VAL A 83 -12.89 1.82 6.36
N VAL A 84 -13.14 2.81 7.23
CA VAL A 84 -14.38 2.87 8.01
C VAL A 84 -15.50 3.25 7.03
N GLN A 85 -16.04 2.24 6.37
CA GLN A 85 -17.18 2.40 5.48
C GLN A 85 -18.42 2.47 6.37
N ASN A 86 -18.99 3.66 6.56
CA ASN A 86 -20.23 3.86 7.35
C ASN A 86 -21.49 3.30 6.62
N PHE A 87 -21.29 2.42 5.64
CA PHE A 87 -22.35 1.76 4.89
C PHE A 87 -21.94 0.38 4.39
N VAL A 88 -22.93 -0.52 4.27
CA VAL A 88 -22.77 -1.87 3.72
C VAL A 88 -23.50 -1.96 2.39
N LEU A 89 -22.90 -2.61 1.39
CA LEU A 89 -23.62 -3.05 0.20
C LEU A 89 -24.13 -4.47 0.43
N VAL A 90 -25.42 -4.68 0.22
CA VAL A 90 -26.06 -6.00 0.24
C VAL A 90 -26.54 -6.30 -1.18
N TRP A 91 -26.31 -7.51 -1.68
CA TRP A 91 -26.82 -7.97 -2.97
C TRP A 91 -27.68 -9.22 -2.77
N LEU A 92 -28.99 -9.06 -2.95
CA LEU A 92 -29.98 -10.14 -2.91
C LEU A 92 -30.42 -10.53 -4.33
N ASP A 93 -30.10 -11.75 -4.74
CA ASP A 93 -30.63 -12.35 -5.96
C ASP A 93 -30.71 -13.88 -5.81
N ALA A 94 -31.90 -14.44 -6.05
CA ALA A 94 -32.18 -15.89 -5.98
C ALA A 94 -31.38 -16.74 -6.99
N HIS A 95 -30.63 -16.11 -7.89
CA HIS A 95 -29.81 -16.77 -8.91
C HIS A 95 -28.30 -16.53 -8.77
N ILE A 96 -27.84 -16.06 -7.60
CA ILE A 96 -26.40 -15.96 -7.30
C ILE A 96 -25.76 -17.36 -7.37
N ASP A 97 -24.73 -17.47 -8.20
CA ASP A 97 -23.89 -18.66 -8.36
C ASP A 97 -22.44 -18.20 -8.45
N GLU A 98 -21.70 -18.38 -7.35
CA GLU A 98 -20.30 -17.96 -7.21
C GLU A 98 -19.35 -18.59 -8.24
N LYS A 99 -19.76 -19.70 -8.88
CA LYS A 99 -18.96 -20.39 -9.90
C LYS A 99 -19.08 -19.74 -11.28
N LYS A 100 -20.10 -18.91 -11.54
CA LYS A 100 -20.29 -18.25 -12.83
C LYS A 100 -19.35 -17.06 -13.01
N GLU A 101 -18.74 -17.00 -14.19
CA GLU A 101 -17.81 -15.94 -14.56
C GLU A 101 -18.48 -14.55 -14.57
N ASP A 102 -19.71 -14.45 -15.09
CA ASP A 102 -20.49 -13.19 -15.08
C ASP A 102 -20.73 -12.64 -13.66
N PHE A 103 -21.01 -13.53 -12.70
CA PHE A 103 -21.17 -13.15 -11.30
C PHE A 103 -19.83 -12.70 -10.70
N ARG A 104 -18.76 -13.47 -10.91
CA ARG A 104 -17.42 -13.12 -10.41
C ARG A 104 -16.91 -11.79 -10.98
N ASN A 105 -17.14 -11.55 -12.26
CA ASN A 105 -16.84 -10.28 -12.92
C ASN A 105 -17.67 -9.15 -12.30
N SER A 106 -18.98 -9.35 -12.12
CA SER A 106 -19.87 -8.33 -11.56
C SER A 106 -19.56 -8.01 -10.10
N PHE A 107 -19.27 -9.03 -9.28
CA PHE A 107 -18.84 -8.91 -7.90
C PHE A 107 -17.50 -8.18 -7.79
N THR A 108 -16.57 -8.44 -8.72
CA THR A 108 -15.28 -7.72 -8.80
C THR A 108 -15.49 -6.25 -9.14
N GLU A 109 -16.36 -5.91 -10.10
CA GLU A 109 -16.71 -4.52 -10.41
C GLU A 109 -17.41 -3.78 -9.26
N LEU A 110 -18.18 -4.47 -8.41
CA LEU A 110 -18.76 -3.90 -7.20
C LEU A 110 -17.72 -3.73 -6.07
N ARG A 111 -16.84 -4.71 -5.85
CA ARG A 111 -15.74 -4.64 -4.87
C ARG A 111 -14.70 -3.55 -5.17
N LYS A 112 -14.64 -3.04 -6.42
CA LYS A 112 -13.89 -1.82 -6.77
C LYS A 112 -14.49 -0.53 -6.20
N ILE A 113 -15.76 -0.57 -5.76
CA ILE A 113 -16.53 0.61 -5.28
C ILE A 113 -16.80 0.53 -3.78
N VAL A 114 -16.94 -0.69 -3.23
CA VAL A 114 -17.28 -0.92 -1.82
C VAL A 114 -16.35 -1.93 -1.16
N VAL A 115 -16.02 -1.70 0.11
CA VAL A 115 -15.19 -2.61 0.92
C VAL A 115 -16.03 -3.75 1.47
N THR A 116 -17.22 -3.48 2.01
CA THR A 116 -18.18 -4.49 2.48
C THR A 116 -19.27 -4.71 1.44
N LEU A 117 -19.34 -5.95 0.93
CA LEU A 117 -20.38 -6.46 0.03
C LEU A 117 -20.79 -7.85 0.50
N GLU A 118 -22.01 -7.96 1.03
CA GLU A 118 -22.63 -9.23 1.44
C GLU A 118 -23.64 -9.68 0.39
N THR A 119 -23.77 -10.99 0.19
CA THR A 119 -24.60 -11.60 -0.85
C THR A 119 -25.57 -12.62 -0.28
N PHE A 120 -26.84 -12.56 -0.71
CA PHE A 120 -27.90 -13.44 -0.24
C PHE A 120 -28.68 -14.03 -1.42
N THR A 121 -29.07 -15.30 -1.31
CA THR A 121 -30.06 -15.94 -2.20
C THR A 121 -31.46 -15.92 -1.60
N GLU A 122 -31.55 -16.07 -0.28
CA GLU A 122 -32.82 -16.16 0.47
C GLU A 122 -33.26 -14.82 1.06
N VAL A 123 -34.54 -14.48 0.86
CA VAL A 123 -35.14 -13.21 1.31
C VAL A 123 -35.13 -13.09 2.84
N ASP A 124 -35.51 -14.15 3.55
CA ASP A 124 -35.62 -14.12 5.02
C ASP A 124 -34.27 -13.94 5.70
N GLN A 125 -33.21 -14.57 5.16
CA GLN A 125 -31.84 -14.40 5.65
C GLN A 125 -31.35 -12.97 5.41
N CYS A 126 -31.65 -12.40 4.23
CA CYS A 126 -31.34 -11.01 3.93
C CYS A 126 -32.08 -10.07 4.91
N ILE A 127 -33.38 -10.25 5.15
CA ILE A 127 -34.16 -9.42 6.10
C ILE A 127 -33.61 -9.54 7.53
N GLY A 128 -33.26 -10.77 7.97
CA GLY A 128 -32.62 -10.99 9.27
C GLY A 128 -31.30 -10.23 9.41
N TYR A 129 -30.47 -10.24 8.36
CA TYR A 129 -29.22 -9.48 8.32
C TYR A 129 -29.45 -7.96 8.30
N LEU A 130 -30.36 -7.46 7.48
CA LEU A 130 -30.73 -6.04 7.42
C LEU A 130 -31.20 -5.49 8.79
N ASN A 131 -31.93 -6.31 9.56
CA ASN A 131 -32.37 -5.99 10.93
C ASN A 131 -31.26 -6.11 12.00
N SER A 132 -30.15 -6.78 11.70
CA SER A 132 -29.01 -6.88 12.62
C SER A 132 -28.07 -5.67 12.57
N ILE A 133 -28.15 -4.87 11.49
CA ILE A 133 -27.36 -3.67 11.28
C ILE A 133 -28.11 -2.46 11.82
N ASN A 134 -27.64 -1.93 12.96
CA ASN A 134 -28.21 -0.74 13.59
C ASN A 134 -27.41 0.55 13.33
N ASP A 135 -26.09 0.43 13.10
CA ASP A 135 -25.14 1.57 13.19
C ASP A 135 -24.54 1.96 11.81
N GLN A 136 -25.09 1.44 10.70
CA GLN A 136 -24.57 1.66 9.35
C GLN A 136 -25.70 1.88 8.34
N LYS A 137 -25.47 2.72 7.31
CA LYS A 137 -26.38 2.81 6.17
C LYS A 137 -26.31 1.55 5.34
N ILE A 138 -27.42 1.15 4.73
CA ILE A 138 -27.46 0.00 3.84
C ILE A 138 -27.81 0.46 2.42
N PHE A 139 -27.00 0.00 1.47
CA PHE A 139 -27.32 0.01 0.06
C PHE A 139 -27.70 -1.40 -0.37
N LEU A 140 -28.85 -1.57 -1.01
CA LEU A 140 -29.35 -2.89 -1.42
C LEU A 140 -29.41 -2.98 -2.95
N ILE A 141 -28.67 -3.93 -3.52
CA ILE A 141 -28.86 -4.40 -4.89
C ILE A 141 -29.86 -5.57 -4.84
N ILE A 142 -30.93 -5.48 -5.61
CA ILE A 142 -31.98 -6.51 -5.62
C ILE A 142 -32.39 -6.90 -7.04
N SER A 143 -32.63 -8.18 -7.29
CA SER A 143 -33.15 -8.60 -8.59
C SER A 143 -34.60 -8.17 -8.80
N GLY A 144 -34.98 -7.91 -10.05
CA GLY A 144 -36.28 -7.30 -10.37
C GLY A 144 -37.50 -8.10 -9.87
N SER A 145 -37.43 -9.43 -9.90
CA SER A 145 -38.49 -10.33 -9.43
C SER A 145 -38.58 -10.36 -7.90
N VAL A 146 -37.44 -10.44 -7.21
CA VAL A 146 -37.40 -10.47 -5.74
C VAL A 146 -37.79 -9.10 -5.16
N GLY A 147 -37.35 -8.01 -5.80
CA GLY A 147 -37.65 -6.64 -5.38
C GLY A 147 -39.14 -6.34 -5.32
N GLN A 148 -39.90 -6.76 -6.34
CA GLN A 148 -41.34 -6.53 -6.40
C GLN A 148 -42.10 -7.15 -5.21
N THR A 149 -41.65 -8.30 -4.71
CA THR A 149 -42.23 -8.97 -3.53
C THR A 149 -41.70 -8.41 -2.21
N MET A 150 -40.43 -7.98 -2.18
CA MET A 150 -39.74 -7.57 -0.95
C MET A 150 -39.98 -6.11 -0.55
N MET A 151 -40.22 -5.17 -1.49
CA MET A 151 -40.36 -3.74 -1.16
C MET A 151 -41.40 -3.44 -0.06
N PRO A 152 -42.61 -4.04 -0.05
CA PRO A 152 -43.57 -3.83 1.03
C PRO A 152 -43.06 -4.17 2.43
N LEU A 153 -42.06 -5.06 2.54
CA LEU A 153 -41.49 -5.50 3.82
C LEU A 153 -40.34 -4.60 4.31
N ILE A 154 -39.60 -3.94 3.40
CA ILE A 154 -38.34 -3.26 3.75
C ILE A 154 -38.33 -1.74 3.54
N HIS A 155 -39.31 -1.16 2.83
CA HIS A 155 -39.31 0.28 2.52
C HIS A 155 -39.17 1.20 3.75
N ASN A 156 -39.79 0.82 4.87
CA ASN A 156 -39.78 1.57 6.13
C ASN A 156 -38.52 1.38 7.00
N MET A 157 -37.58 0.49 6.63
CA MET A 157 -36.33 0.31 7.39
C MET A 157 -35.50 1.60 7.38
N THR A 158 -35.20 2.18 8.54
CA THR A 158 -34.51 3.47 8.66
C THR A 158 -33.04 3.39 8.25
N GLN A 159 -32.40 2.24 8.49
CA GLN A 159 -31.03 1.94 8.09
C GLN A 159 -30.87 1.72 6.58
N LEU A 160 -31.94 1.36 5.87
CA LEU A 160 -31.93 1.17 4.41
C LEU A 160 -32.05 2.53 3.71
N ASP A 161 -30.95 2.99 3.13
CA ASP A 161 -30.83 4.32 2.53
C ASP A 161 -31.28 4.32 1.06
N THR A 162 -30.64 3.48 0.24
CA THR A 162 -30.87 3.43 -1.22
C THR A 162 -30.95 1.99 -1.73
N ILE A 163 -31.85 1.75 -2.68
CA ILE A 163 -32.10 0.46 -3.34
C ILE A 163 -31.82 0.59 -4.85
N PHE A 164 -31.10 -0.36 -5.40
CA PHE A 164 -30.82 -0.48 -6.83
C PHE A 164 -31.42 -1.78 -7.36
N VAL A 165 -32.26 -1.70 -8.38
CA VAL A 165 -32.81 -2.90 -9.03
C VAL A 165 -31.86 -3.34 -10.13
N PHE A 166 -31.41 -4.60 -10.12
CA PHE A 166 -30.55 -5.18 -11.14
C PHE A 166 -31.29 -6.30 -11.89
N CYS A 167 -31.62 -6.09 -13.17
CA CYS A 167 -32.35 -7.05 -13.99
C CYS A 167 -32.14 -6.83 -15.50
N SER A 168 -32.10 -7.92 -16.27
CA SER A 168 -31.93 -7.89 -17.72
C SER A 168 -33.09 -7.16 -18.44
N ASN A 169 -34.33 -7.33 -17.97
CA ASN A 169 -35.52 -6.71 -18.55
C ASN A 169 -35.95 -5.47 -17.75
N LYS A 170 -35.34 -4.32 -18.04
CA LYS A 170 -35.59 -3.08 -17.28
C LYS A 170 -37.05 -2.61 -17.32
N ASP A 171 -37.69 -2.68 -18.47
CA ASP A 171 -38.95 -1.95 -18.69
C ASP A 171 -40.12 -2.52 -17.90
N ARG A 172 -40.11 -3.83 -17.64
CA ARG A 172 -41.06 -4.48 -16.70
C ARG A 172 -40.94 -3.95 -15.27
N HIS A 173 -39.72 -3.72 -14.77
CA HIS A 173 -39.51 -3.36 -13.36
C HIS A 173 -39.44 -1.84 -13.13
N LYS A 174 -39.22 -1.02 -14.18
CA LYS A 174 -39.29 0.45 -14.11
C LYS A 174 -40.64 1.01 -13.64
N VAL A 175 -41.73 0.27 -13.79
CA VAL A 175 -43.08 0.74 -13.43
C VAL A 175 -43.22 0.80 -11.90
N TRP A 176 -43.15 -0.36 -11.24
CA TRP A 176 -43.25 -0.43 -9.77
C TRP A 176 -42.05 0.24 -9.07
N ALA A 177 -40.85 0.21 -9.67
CA ALA A 177 -39.68 0.84 -9.06
C ALA A 177 -39.87 2.35 -8.81
N LYS A 178 -40.67 3.04 -9.63
CA LYS A 178 -40.98 4.48 -9.45
C LYS A 178 -41.93 4.77 -8.28
N GLU A 179 -42.64 3.76 -7.78
CA GLU A 179 -43.59 3.90 -6.68
C GLU A 179 -42.87 3.99 -5.31
N TRP A 180 -41.58 3.61 -5.26
CA TRP A 180 -40.79 3.52 -4.02
C TRP A 180 -39.67 4.57 -3.98
N PRO A 181 -39.76 5.61 -3.12
CA PRO A 181 -38.81 6.74 -3.12
C PRO A 181 -37.33 6.37 -2.90
N LYS A 182 -37.05 5.22 -2.26
CA LYS A 182 -35.68 4.73 -2.01
C LYS A 182 -35.07 3.98 -3.20
N VAL A 183 -35.81 3.73 -4.27
CA VAL A 183 -35.28 3.02 -5.45
C VAL A 183 -34.66 4.03 -6.43
N GLU A 184 -33.33 4.11 -6.44
CA GLU A 184 -32.61 5.11 -7.25
C GLU A 184 -32.48 4.71 -8.74
N GLY A 185 -32.72 3.44 -9.09
CA GLY A 185 -32.76 3.06 -10.50
C GLY A 185 -32.98 1.57 -10.81
N VAL A 186 -33.27 1.31 -12.09
CA VAL A 186 -33.37 -0.04 -12.68
C VAL A 186 -32.26 -0.23 -13.71
N HIS A 187 -31.29 -1.07 -13.37
CA HIS A 187 -30.05 -1.32 -14.09
C HIS A 187 -30.08 -2.70 -14.73
N GLY A 188 -29.51 -2.83 -15.93
CA GLY A 188 -29.50 -4.08 -16.71
C GLY A 188 -28.13 -4.35 -17.33
N SER A 189 -27.12 -3.65 -16.83
CA SER A 189 -25.71 -3.95 -17.04
C SER A 189 -24.97 -3.53 -15.77
N ILE A 190 -24.01 -4.33 -15.33
CA ILE A 190 -23.27 -4.06 -14.09
C ILE A 190 -22.59 -2.69 -14.13
N LYS A 191 -22.04 -2.31 -15.30
CA LYS A 191 -21.43 -1.00 -15.54
C LYS A 191 -22.39 0.18 -15.30
N SER A 192 -23.69 0.02 -15.56
CA SER A 192 -24.71 1.03 -15.25
C SER A 192 -25.03 1.09 -13.76
N LEU A 193 -25.04 -0.05 -13.08
CA LEU A 193 -25.25 -0.14 -11.64
C LEU A 193 -24.06 0.48 -10.88
N CYS A 194 -22.84 0.03 -11.19
CA CYS A 194 -21.58 0.57 -10.69
C CYS A 194 -21.46 2.09 -10.87
N LYS A 195 -21.92 2.65 -12.01
CA LYS A 195 -21.96 4.10 -12.23
C LYS A 195 -22.88 4.83 -11.25
N GLN A 196 -24.08 4.31 -10.99
CA GLN A 196 -25.01 4.95 -10.05
C GLN A 196 -24.55 4.75 -8.61
N LEU A 197 -24.18 3.52 -8.24
CA LEU A 197 -23.63 3.20 -6.92
C LEU A 197 -22.47 4.14 -6.57
N THR A 198 -21.47 4.29 -7.45
CA THR A 198 -20.35 5.24 -7.24
C THR A 198 -20.81 6.69 -7.02
N LYS A 199 -21.95 7.12 -7.57
CA LYS A 199 -22.50 8.45 -7.33
C LYS A 199 -23.13 8.54 -5.93
N THR A 200 -23.93 7.55 -5.54
CA THR A 200 -24.62 7.49 -4.24
C THR A 200 -23.62 7.29 -3.08
N THR A 201 -22.61 6.44 -3.26
CA THR A 201 -21.55 6.21 -2.25
C THR A 201 -20.70 7.46 -2.02
N ARG A 202 -20.39 8.25 -3.06
CA ARG A 202 -19.70 9.55 -2.94
C ARG A 202 -20.49 10.58 -2.10
N ALA A 203 -21.81 10.49 -2.03
CA ALA A 203 -22.61 11.33 -1.14
C ALA A 203 -22.56 10.86 0.34
N CYS A 204 -22.12 9.62 0.58
CA CYS A 204 -21.90 9.06 1.91
C CYS A 204 -20.42 9.09 2.35
N ASP A 205 -19.49 9.44 1.46
CA ASP A 205 -18.12 9.82 1.84
C ASP A 205 -18.19 11.01 2.82
N HIS A 206 -17.89 10.74 4.09
CA HIS A 206 -17.79 11.81 5.09
C HIS A 206 -16.56 12.68 4.75
N ASN A 207 -16.58 13.98 5.08
CA ASN A 207 -15.38 14.85 5.06
C ASN A 207 -14.43 14.52 6.25
N ALA A 208 -14.19 13.24 6.50
CA ALA A 208 -13.19 12.74 7.42
C ALA A 208 -11.80 12.92 6.77
N ILE A 209 -10.98 13.78 7.37
CA ILE A 209 -9.57 13.93 7.00
C ILE A 209 -8.80 12.70 7.50
N PRO A 210 -7.95 12.07 6.68
CA PRO A 210 -7.08 10.99 7.14
C PRO A 210 -6.08 11.51 8.18
N MET A 211 -6.05 10.85 9.34
CA MET A 211 -5.11 11.13 10.43
C MET A 211 -4.22 9.91 10.69
N SER A 212 -2.99 10.16 11.14
CA SER A 212 -2.06 9.14 11.63
C SER A 212 -1.71 9.42 13.08
N PHE A 213 -1.79 8.41 13.93
CA PHE A 213 -1.51 8.50 15.37
C PHE A 213 -0.26 7.69 15.70
N LEU A 214 0.68 8.28 16.44
CA LEU A 214 1.92 7.64 16.88
C LEU A 214 2.07 7.80 18.41
N PRO A 215 1.94 6.72 19.21
CA PRO A 215 2.11 6.78 20.66
C PRO A 215 3.52 7.21 21.10
N THR A 216 3.64 7.78 22.31
CA THR A 216 4.94 8.16 22.89
C THR A 216 5.83 6.93 23.09
N ARG A 217 7.05 6.94 22.53
CA ARG A 217 8.11 5.98 22.88
C ARG A 217 9.11 6.57 23.86
N ASN A 218 9.62 5.75 24.77
CA ASN A 218 10.77 6.11 25.61
C ASN A 218 12.02 6.19 24.72
N THR A 219 12.67 7.36 24.68
CA THR A 219 13.80 7.64 23.79
C THR A 219 15.07 6.86 24.15
N SER A 220 15.12 6.16 25.29
CA SER A 220 16.20 5.25 25.67
C SER A 220 16.30 4.00 24.79
N ASP A 221 15.18 3.54 24.24
CA ASP A 221 15.11 2.29 23.45
C ASP A 221 15.18 2.56 21.93
N ALA A 222 15.16 3.82 21.52
CA ALA A 222 15.06 4.26 20.13
C ALA A 222 16.38 4.16 19.33
N ALA A 223 17.49 3.86 19.98
CA ALA A 223 18.84 3.95 19.38
C ALA A 223 19.34 2.63 18.72
N SER A 224 18.56 1.53 18.76
CA SER A 224 19.10 0.20 18.40
C SER A 224 18.18 -0.74 17.59
N ASN A 225 16.89 -0.45 17.43
CA ASN A 225 15.94 -1.46 16.92
C ASN A 225 15.37 -1.17 15.52
N ASP A 226 15.86 -1.94 14.55
CA ASP A 226 15.34 -2.07 13.18
C ASP A 226 13.85 -2.48 13.11
N GLN A 227 13.31 -2.99 14.22
CA GLN A 227 11.97 -3.56 14.37
C GLN A 227 10.82 -2.58 14.12
N ASP A 228 11.03 -1.30 14.45
CA ASP A 228 9.94 -0.34 14.58
C ASP A 228 9.36 0.14 13.25
N LEU A 229 10.03 -0.11 12.12
CA LEU A 229 9.50 0.18 10.78
C LEU A 229 8.22 -0.59 10.48
N HIS A 230 8.12 -1.84 10.95
CA HIS A 230 6.92 -2.67 10.79
C HIS A 230 5.78 -2.26 11.73
N HIS A 231 6.01 -1.28 12.62
CA HIS A 231 5.06 -0.83 13.63
C HIS A 231 4.63 0.64 13.48
N LEU A 232 5.23 1.42 12.58
CA LEU A 232 4.61 2.70 12.19
C LEU A 232 3.36 2.44 11.34
N PRO A 233 2.27 3.21 11.54
CA PRO A 233 1.16 3.23 10.59
C PRO A 233 1.68 3.62 9.20
N THR A 234 1.47 2.73 8.23
CA THR A 234 1.85 2.87 6.82
C THR A 234 1.50 4.25 6.23
N ASN A 235 0.37 4.82 6.68
CA ASN A 235 -0.18 6.10 6.24
C ASN A 235 0.66 7.32 6.70
N TYR A 236 1.40 7.19 7.80
CA TYR A 236 2.27 8.24 8.32
C TYR A 236 3.46 8.45 7.37
N LEU A 237 4.18 7.36 7.09
CA LEU A 237 5.34 7.34 6.20
C LEU A 237 4.98 7.79 4.78
N TYR A 238 3.82 7.34 4.28
CA TYR A 238 3.29 7.71 2.97
C TYR A 238 3.25 9.22 2.76
N SER A 239 2.64 9.97 3.68
CA SER A 239 2.32 11.39 3.44
C SER A 239 3.54 12.32 3.53
N VAL A 240 4.56 11.98 4.33
CA VAL A 240 5.86 12.69 4.30
C VAL A 240 6.50 12.56 2.92
N ILE A 241 6.71 11.31 2.50
CA ILE A 241 7.55 11.01 1.33
C ILE A 241 6.79 11.32 0.03
N PHE A 242 5.45 11.21 0.03
CA PHE A 242 4.61 11.68 -1.06
C PHE A 242 4.76 13.20 -1.29
N LYS A 243 4.72 14.02 -0.23
CA LYS A 243 4.97 15.47 -0.33
C LYS A 243 6.33 15.75 -0.95
N ASP A 244 7.38 15.10 -0.46
CA ASP A 244 8.74 15.26 -0.99
C ASP A 244 8.84 14.87 -2.47
N ILE A 245 8.31 13.69 -2.84
CA ILE A 245 8.32 13.19 -4.22
C ILE A 245 7.51 14.10 -5.16
N VAL A 246 6.37 14.63 -4.73
CA VAL A 246 5.54 15.53 -5.54
C VAL A 246 6.24 16.87 -5.77
N LEU A 247 7.02 17.36 -4.80
CA LEU A 247 7.82 18.58 -4.96
C LEU A 247 9.04 18.36 -5.87
N GLU A 248 9.62 17.16 -5.90
CA GLU A 248 10.70 16.74 -6.81
C GLU A 248 10.29 16.64 -8.29
N ILE A 249 8.98 16.60 -8.60
CA ILE A 249 8.50 16.59 -9.99
C ILE A 249 8.70 17.97 -10.60
N ASN A 250 9.68 18.09 -11.50
CA ASN A 250 9.81 19.27 -12.35
C ASN A 250 8.75 19.19 -13.46
N ASP A 251 7.78 20.10 -13.43
CA ASP A 251 6.77 20.28 -14.48
C ASP A 251 7.37 20.97 -15.73
N ASP A 252 8.36 20.31 -16.38
CA ASP A 252 8.64 20.55 -17.81
C ASP A 252 7.51 19.98 -18.69
N ASP A 253 6.67 19.12 -18.11
CA ASP A 253 5.51 18.50 -18.73
C ASP A 253 4.28 19.43 -18.65
N ASN A 254 4.36 20.55 -19.38
CA ASN A 254 3.30 21.54 -19.70
C ASN A 254 1.94 21.30 -19.02
N ASP A 255 1.55 22.16 -18.06
CA ASP A 255 0.26 22.13 -17.33
C ASP A 255 -0.96 21.75 -18.20
N ALA A 256 -1.02 22.21 -19.45
CA ALA A 256 -2.12 21.89 -20.36
C ALA A 256 -2.28 20.38 -20.63
N LYS A 257 -1.19 19.61 -20.59
CA LYS A 257 -1.16 18.14 -20.68
C LYS A 257 -1.71 17.52 -19.40
N SER A 258 -1.21 17.93 -18.24
CA SER A 258 -1.68 17.44 -16.92
C SER A 258 -3.15 17.74 -16.68
N ILE A 259 -3.61 18.94 -17.04
CA ILE A 259 -5.04 19.31 -17.03
C ILE A 259 -5.82 18.42 -18.00
N LYS A 260 -5.35 18.19 -19.23
CA LYS A 260 -6.04 17.33 -20.21
C LYS A 260 -6.15 15.87 -19.74
N ASP A 261 -5.10 15.32 -19.15
CA ASP A 261 -5.12 13.98 -18.54
C ASP A 261 -6.13 13.92 -17.38
N LEU A 262 -6.14 14.94 -16.52
CA LEU A 262 -7.13 15.09 -15.46
C LEU A 262 -8.56 15.18 -16.02
N GLN A 263 -8.80 15.90 -17.12
CA GLN A 263 -10.11 15.95 -17.77
C GLN A 263 -10.57 14.59 -18.28
N ILE A 264 -9.68 13.82 -18.93
CA ILE A 264 -9.99 12.46 -19.41
C ILE A 264 -10.34 11.56 -18.22
N TYR A 265 -9.57 11.65 -17.13
CA TYR A 265 -9.85 10.95 -15.89
C TYR A 265 -11.20 11.35 -15.27
N CYS A 266 -11.49 12.66 -15.16
CA CYS A 266 -12.76 13.15 -14.63
C CYS A 266 -13.98 12.66 -15.43
N LYS A 267 -13.86 12.56 -16.76
CA LYS A 267 -14.89 11.95 -17.62
C LYS A 267 -15.08 10.45 -17.34
N LYS A 268 -13.99 9.67 -17.17
CA LYS A 268 -14.07 8.27 -16.71
C LYS A 268 -14.77 8.17 -15.34
N GLN A 269 -14.47 9.11 -14.44
CA GLN A 269 -15.05 9.22 -13.10
C GLN A 269 -16.48 9.81 -13.07
N ASN A 270 -17.09 10.10 -14.23
CA ASN A 270 -18.43 10.67 -14.38
C ASN A 270 -18.65 12.03 -13.67
N ILE A 271 -17.61 12.85 -13.58
CA ILE A 271 -17.75 14.26 -13.18
C ILE A 271 -18.52 15.02 -14.29
N PRO A 272 -19.44 15.95 -13.95
CA PRO A 272 -20.21 16.71 -14.95
C PRO A 272 -19.32 17.50 -15.92
N ASP A 273 -19.63 17.46 -17.22
CA ASP A 273 -18.88 18.18 -18.25
C ASP A 273 -18.82 19.70 -18.01
N ALA A 274 -19.81 20.28 -17.33
CA ALA A 274 -19.80 21.69 -16.92
C ALA A 274 -18.60 22.03 -16.00
N GLU A 275 -18.39 21.23 -14.95
CA GLU A 275 -17.26 21.41 -14.01
C GLU A 275 -15.91 21.15 -14.70
N ILE A 276 -15.85 20.16 -15.60
CA ILE A 276 -14.63 19.82 -16.37
C ILE A 276 -14.27 20.94 -17.36
N ASN A 277 -15.27 21.60 -17.96
CA ASN A 277 -15.08 22.74 -18.85
C ASN A 277 -14.70 24.01 -18.06
N GLU A 278 -15.29 24.24 -16.89
CA GLU A 278 -14.90 25.34 -16.01
C GLU A 278 -13.42 25.24 -15.60
N LEU A 279 -12.97 24.04 -15.20
CA LEU A 279 -11.55 23.77 -14.96
C LEU A 279 -10.70 24.13 -16.18
N LYS A 280 -11.08 23.67 -17.38
CA LYS A 280 -10.35 23.93 -18.64
C LYS A 280 -10.07 25.41 -18.87
N HIS A 281 -11.08 26.25 -18.67
CA HIS A 281 -11.06 27.64 -19.11
C HIS A 281 -10.56 28.59 -18.02
N LYS A 282 -10.74 28.24 -16.74
CA LYS A 282 -10.45 29.12 -15.62
C LYS A 282 -9.26 28.69 -14.76
N TYR A 283 -8.65 27.51 -14.97
CA TYR A 283 -7.61 27.01 -14.05
C TYR A 283 -6.52 28.04 -13.76
N HIS A 284 -5.85 28.55 -14.80
CA HIS A 284 -4.79 29.57 -14.68
C HIS A 284 -5.29 30.99 -14.33
N GLN A 285 -6.62 31.23 -14.30
CA GLN A 285 -7.21 32.52 -13.91
C GLN A 285 -7.44 32.63 -12.40
N LYS A 286 -7.20 31.54 -11.65
CA LYS A 286 -7.47 31.41 -10.22
C LYS A 286 -6.26 30.78 -9.52
N SER A 287 -6.09 31.07 -8.24
CA SER A 287 -5.02 30.44 -7.45
C SER A 287 -5.36 28.96 -7.19
N PRO A 288 -4.36 28.09 -6.94
CA PRO A 288 -4.61 26.73 -6.48
C PRO A 288 -5.44 26.68 -5.18
N ILE A 289 -5.27 27.67 -4.32
CA ILE A 289 -6.02 27.84 -3.06
C ILE A 289 -7.52 28.10 -3.33
N TRP A 290 -7.84 28.92 -4.33
CA TRP A 290 -9.22 29.14 -4.76
C TRP A 290 -9.86 27.83 -5.22
N TRP A 291 -9.15 27.02 -6.02
CA TRP A 291 -9.63 25.70 -6.46
C TRP A 291 -9.78 24.68 -5.32
N TYR A 292 -8.91 24.75 -4.30
CA TYR A 292 -9.00 23.89 -3.11
C TYR A 292 -10.19 24.27 -2.21
N THR A 293 -10.53 25.55 -2.12
CA THR A 293 -11.62 26.07 -1.26
C THR A 293 -12.96 26.22 -1.98
N CYS A 294 -13.00 26.02 -3.30
CA CYS A 294 -14.24 26.03 -4.08
C CYS A 294 -15.05 24.75 -3.84
N GLU A 295 -16.37 24.87 -3.73
CA GLU A 295 -17.31 23.74 -3.62
C GLU A 295 -17.50 23.05 -4.99
N MET A 296 -16.42 22.44 -5.48
CA MET A 296 -16.32 21.71 -6.74
C MET A 296 -15.66 20.34 -6.52
N PHE A 297 -15.72 19.46 -7.53
CA PHE A 297 -15.20 18.10 -7.43
C PHE A 297 -13.72 17.98 -6.99
N LEU A 298 -12.85 18.98 -7.22
CA LEU A 298 -11.42 18.91 -6.93
C LEU A 298 -11.12 18.66 -5.45
N TYR A 299 -11.74 19.42 -4.54
CA TYR A 299 -11.54 19.27 -3.09
C TYR A 299 -11.93 17.86 -2.62
N GLY A 300 -13.14 17.41 -2.99
CA GLY A 300 -13.64 16.08 -2.62
C GLY A 300 -12.80 14.95 -3.23
N MET A 301 -12.33 15.11 -4.47
CA MET A 301 -11.50 14.11 -5.16
C MET A 301 -10.10 14.02 -4.56
N LEU A 302 -9.45 15.15 -4.24
CA LEU A 302 -8.16 15.19 -3.56
C LEU A 302 -8.25 14.52 -2.18
N ASN A 303 -9.22 14.94 -1.37
CA ASN A 303 -9.39 14.44 -0.01
C ASN A 303 -9.74 12.95 0.04
N ARG A 304 -10.55 12.46 -0.92
CA ARG A 304 -10.79 11.03 -1.09
C ARG A 304 -9.51 10.31 -1.46
N GLY A 305 -8.78 10.79 -2.47
CA GLY A 305 -7.55 10.16 -2.97
C GLY A 305 -6.48 10.02 -1.88
N LEU A 306 -6.27 11.07 -1.08
CA LEU A 306 -5.36 11.04 0.07
C LEU A 306 -5.83 10.11 1.20
N ARG A 307 -7.15 9.99 1.41
CA ARG A 307 -7.72 9.09 2.43
C ARG A 307 -7.61 7.62 2.05
N SER A 308 -7.86 7.27 0.79
CA SER A 308 -7.79 5.89 0.31
C SER A 308 -6.38 5.45 -0.10
N VAL A 309 -5.46 6.41 -0.31
CA VAL A 309 -4.18 6.21 -1.02
C VAL A 309 -4.44 5.75 -2.47
N ASP A 310 -5.45 6.34 -3.11
CA ASP A 310 -5.79 6.05 -4.52
C ASP A 310 -4.76 6.72 -5.43
N MET A 311 -3.79 5.93 -5.88
CA MET A 311 -2.69 6.40 -6.70
C MET A 311 -3.10 6.78 -8.12
N GLU A 312 -4.24 6.28 -8.65
CA GLU A 312 -4.76 6.75 -9.93
C GLU A 312 -5.28 8.18 -9.79
N THR A 313 -6.06 8.50 -8.73
CA THR A 313 -6.46 9.88 -8.44
C THR A 313 -5.25 10.78 -8.14
N MET A 314 -4.30 10.31 -7.31
CA MET A 314 -3.15 11.11 -6.90
C MET A 314 -2.20 11.41 -8.06
N SER A 315 -2.00 10.48 -9.02
CA SER A 315 -1.16 10.75 -10.19
C SER A 315 -1.72 11.88 -11.05
N LYS A 316 -3.05 11.97 -11.24
CA LYS A 316 -3.68 13.07 -12.00
C LYS A 316 -3.71 14.39 -11.24
N LEU A 317 -3.72 14.36 -9.91
CA LEU A 317 -3.75 15.58 -9.09
C LEU A 317 -2.37 16.08 -8.66
N GLY A 318 -1.28 15.36 -8.95
CA GLY A 318 0.07 15.73 -8.51
C GLY A 318 0.48 17.17 -8.87
N PHE A 319 0.22 17.63 -10.09
CA PHE A 319 0.50 19.01 -10.52
C PHE A 319 -0.26 20.06 -9.68
N PHE A 320 -1.53 19.76 -9.33
CA PHE A 320 -2.36 20.62 -8.49
C PHE A 320 -1.89 20.62 -7.02
N ILE A 321 -1.56 19.45 -6.48
CA ILE A 321 -1.01 19.27 -5.13
C ILE A 321 0.30 20.06 -5.00
N ARG A 322 1.22 19.90 -5.96
CA ARG A 322 2.47 20.65 -6.05
C ARG A 322 2.24 22.15 -6.12
N SER A 323 1.36 22.61 -7.02
CA SER A 323 0.99 24.02 -7.17
C SER A 323 0.40 24.62 -5.89
N LEU A 324 -0.40 23.86 -5.15
CA LEU A 324 -0.99 24.26 -3.87
C LEU A 324 0.07 24.35 -2.76
N HIS A 325 0.99 23.39 -2.68
CA HIS A 325 2.14 23.45 -1.77
C HIS A 325 3.01 24.69 -2.03
N LEU A 326 3.45 24.90 -3.27
CA LEU A 326 4.32 26.02 -3.65
C LEU A 326 3.64 27.38 -3.38
N ARG A 327 2.33 27.51 -3.66
CA ARG A 327 1.61 28.76 -3.37
C ARG A 327 1.46 29.01 -1.87
N LEU A 328 1.23 27.98 -1.06
CA LEU A 328 1.17 28.11 0.39
C LEU A 328 2.54 28.45 1.00
N GLU A 329 3.62 27.87 0.48
CA GLU A 329 4.99 28.20 0.89
C GLU A 329 5.36 29.66 0.55
N GLN A 330 5.03 30.11 -0.66
CA GLN A 330 5.20 31.52 -1.05
C GLN A 330 4.42 32.46 -0.11
N LEU A 331 3.14 32.16 0.16
CA LEU A 331 2.32 32.97 1.08
C LEU A 331 2.85 32.94 2.51
N HIS A 332 3.38 31.80 2.98
CA HIS A 332 4.01 31.69 4.30
C HIS A 332 5.19 32.65 4.44
N GLN A 333 6.03 32.75 3.41
CA GLN A 333 7.16 33.68 3.36
C GLN A 333 6.67 35.14 3.33
N GLU A 334 5.71 35.47 2.46
CA GLU A 334 5.09 36.80 2.34
C GLU A 334 4.43 37.26 3.67
N GLN A 335 3.77 36.35 4.38
CA GLN A 335 3.03 36.64 5.63
C GLN A 335 3.86 36.44 6.91
N SER A 336 5.12 35.99 6.81
CA SER A 336 5.99 35.67 7.96
C SER A 336 6.08 36.79 9.01
N ALA A 337 5.99 38.05 8.59
CA ALA A 337 6.00 39.21 9.49
C ALA A 337 4.78 39.30 10.41
N ASN A 338 3.63 38.76 10.00
CA ASN A 338 2.37 38.78 10.76
C ASN A 338 2.38 37.75 11.89
N PHE A 339 3.04 36.61 11.66
CA PHE A 339 3.12 35.50 12.60
C PHE A 339 4.34 35.59 13.54
N LYS A 340 4.65 36.77 14.11
CA LYS A 340 5.79 36.90 15.06
C LYS A 340 5.46 36.48 16.50
N LYS A 341 4.19 36.33 16.85
CA LYS A 341 3.70 35.98 18.19
C LYS A 341 3.04 34.60 18.18
N PRO A 342 3.07 33.84 19.30
CA PRO A 342 2.28 32.63 19.42
C PRO A 342 0.79 32.90 19.22
N PHE A 343 0.11 31.99 18.52
CA PHE A 343 -1.33 32.06 18.26
C PHE A 343 -1.95 30.66 18.40
N THR A 344 -3.28 30.60 18.41
CA THR A 344 -4.04 29.33 18.48
C THR A 344 -4.98 29.26 17.29
N VAL A 345 -5.06 28.09 16.67
CA VAL A 345 -6.08 27.76 15.67
C VAL A 345 -6.88 26.56 16.12
N TYR A 346 -8.11 26.47 15.63
CA TYR A 346 -9.08 25.47 15.99
C TYR A 346 -9.45 24.64 14.77
N ARG A 347 -9.72 23.36 15.00
CA ARG A 347 -10.36 22.49 14.02
C ARG A 347 -11.40 21.60 14.67
N GLY A 348 -12.64 21.68 14.19
CA GLY A 348 -13.70 20.73 14.51
C GLY A 348 -13.60 19.47 13.64
N GLN A 349 -13.69 18.30 14.27
CA GLN A 349 -13.70 17.02 13.57
C GLN A 349 -14.61 16.01 14.27
N GLY A 350 -15.42 15.29 13.50
CA GLY A 350 -16.05 14.05 13.95
C GLY A 350 -15.10 12.87 13.73
N LEU A 351 -14.90 12.04 14.76
CA LEU A 351 -14.10 10.81 14.72
C LEU A 351 -14.96 9.56 14.86
N SER A 352 -14.51 8.45 14.28
CA SER A 352 -15.05 7.12 14.61
C SER A 352 -14.61 6.71 16.03
N LYS A 353 -15.28 5.71 16.62
CA LYS A 353 -14.88 5.14 17.92
C LYS A 353 -13.44 4.58 17.88
N GLU A 354 -13.02 4.00 16.76
CA GLU A 354 -11.66 3.46 16.56
C GLU A 354 -10.61 4.59 16.46
N ASP A 355 -10.85 5.62 15.63
CA ASP A 355 -9.95 6.78 15.52
C ASP A 355 -9.84 7.55 16.84
N PHE A 356 -10.94 7.67 17.58
CA PHE A 356 -10.93 8.31 18.90
C PHE A 356 -10.15 7.49 19.94
N GLN A 357 -10.23 6.15 19.91
CA GLN A 357 -9.40 5.30 20.78
C GLN A 357 -7.91 5.40 20.40
N ASN A 358 -7.58 5.47 19.10
CA ASN A 358 -6.21 5.70 18.64
C ASN A 358 -5.68 7.06 19.09
N LEU A 359 -6.52 8.10 19.06
CA LEU A 359 -6.21 9.43 19.60
C LEU A 359 -5.93 9.39 21.11
N LEU A 360 -6.78 8.72 21.91
CA LEU A 360 -6.55 8.53 23.35
C LEU A 360 -5.21 7.83 23.63
N ASN A 361 -4.88 6.80 22.87
CA ASN A 361 -3.62 6.05 22.97
C ASN A 361 -2.39 6.87 22.54
N SER A 362 -2.58 7.99 21.82
CA SER A 362 -1.50 8.84 21.31
C SER A 362 -1.10 10.00 22.25
N LYS A 363 -1.67 10.10 23.46
CA LYS A 363 -1.32 11.17 24.43
C LYS A 363 0.18 11.19 24.73
N GLY A 364 0.81 12.35 24.55
CA GLY A 364 2.26 12.61 24.63
C GLY A 364 3.02 12.37 23.31
N GLY A 365 2.43 11.59 22.39
CA GLY A 365 2.99 11.21 21.10
C GLY A 365 2.62 12.18 19.98
N LEU A 366 2.68 11.71 18.74
CA LEU A 366 2.44 12.51 17.53
C LEU A 366 1.07 12.21 16.89
N LEU A 367 0.50 13.24 16.29
CA LEU A 367 -0.67 13.23 15.43
C LEU A 367 -0.28 13.93 14.13
N SER A 368 -0.43 13.28 12.99
CA SER A 368 -0.29 13.93 11.68
C SER A 368 -1.64 13.96 10.96
N PHE A 369 -1.95 15.10 10.35
CA PHE A 369 -3.04 15.22 9.39
C PHE A 369 -2.47 14.94 8.00
N ASN A 370 -2.85 13.83 7.38
CA ASN A 370 -2.30 13.34 6.10
C ASN A 370 -2.92 14.11 4.90
N ASN A 371 -3.22 15.40 5.05
CA ASN A 371 -3.92 16.24 4.07
C ASN A 371 -3.61 17.73 4.34
N PHE A 372 -3.97 18.61 3.40
CA PHE A 372 -3.98 20.06 3.62
C PHE A 372 -4.97 20.42 4.72
N LEU A 373 -4.45 20.98 5.81
CA LEU A 373 -5.20 21.15 7.04
C LEU A 373 -5.79 22.56 7.11
N SER A 374 -7.08 22.67 6.78
CA SER A 374 -7.89 23.86 7.02
C SER A 374 -8.21 24.00 8.52
N THR A 375 -8.00 25.20 9.05
CA THR A 375 -8.23 25.58 10.46
C THR A 375 -8.76 27.01 10.54
N SER A 376 -9.46 27.35 11.62
CA SER A 376 -9.97 28.72 11.86
C SER A 376 -9.36 29.31 13.13
N ILE A 377 -9.15 30.62 13.15
CA ILE A 377 -8.83 31.36 14.39
C ILE A 377 -10.05 31.43 15.33
N ASP A 378 -11.28 31.30 14.80
CA ASP A 378 -12.51 31.25 15.59
C ASP A 378 -12.86 29.81 16.03
N GLN A 379 -13.01 29.63 17.35
CA GLN A 379 -13.44 28.38 17.96
C GLN A 379 -14.91 28.05 17.62
N GLN A 380 -15.79 29.05 17.43
CA GLN A 380 -17.22 28.83 17.17
C GLN A 380 -17.46 28.20 15.81
N VAL A 381 -16.73 28.65 14.79
CA VAL A 381 -16.66 27.99 13.47
C VAL A 381 -16.35 26.51 13.62
N SER A 382 -15.28 26.18 14.35
CA SER A 382 -14.91 24.79 14.62
C SER A 382 -15.96 24.01 15.41
N MET A 383 -16.61 24.64 16.39
CA MET A 383 -17.71 24.03 17.16
C MET A 383 -18.87 23.64 16.24
N ALA A 384 -19.30 24.53 15.33
CA ALA A 384 -20.39 24.26 14.39
C ALA A 384 -20.12 23.06 13.47
N PHE A 385 -18.86 22.81 13.08
CA PHE A 385 -18.49 21.59 12.35
C PHE A 385 -18.63 20.32 13.19
N VAL A 386 -18.25 20.36 14.48
CA VAL A 386 -18.39 19.21 15.40
C VAL A 386 -19.85 18.90 15.67
N GLU A 387 -20.66 19.92 15.99
CA GLU A 387 -22.10 19.74 16.24
C GLU A 387 -22.80 19.14 15.03
N ARG A 388 -22.52 19.65 13.83
CA ARG A 388 -23.05 19.12 12.57
C ARG A 388 -22.65 17.66 12.33
N ALA A 389 -21.44 17.26 12.71
CA ALA A 389 -20.99 15.86 12.61
C ALA A 389 -21.73 14.95 13.63
N MET A 390 -21.85 15.39 14.88
CA MET A 390 -22.51 14.65 15.97
C MET A 390 -24.04 14.57 15.83
N GLN A 391 -24.66 15.50 15.10
CA GLN A 391 -26.07 15.48 14.71
C GLN A 391 -26.32 14.47 13.57
N LYS A 392 -25.40 14.39 12.60
CA LYS A 392 -25.52 13.49 11.44
C LYS A 392 -25.32 12.01 11.78
N ASN A 393 -24.55 11.69 12.81
CA ASN A 393 -24.27 10.32 13.23
C ASN A 393 -24.10 10.24 14.75
N GLN A 394 -24.83 9.32 15.41
CA GLN A 394 -24.79 9.18 16.86
C GLN A 394 -23.50 8.50 17.37
N ASP A 395 -22.85 7.68 16.54
CA ASP A 395 -21.63 6.94 16.86
C ASP A 395 -20.34 7.75 16.69
N ILE A 396 -20.44 8.95 16.14
CA ILE A 396 -19.31 9.88 16.01
C ILE A 396 -19.01 10.54 17.36
N VAL A 397 -17.74 10.51 17.76
CA VAL A 397 -17.21 11.32 18.86
C VAL A 397 -16.80 12.67 18.28
N GLY A 398 -17.30 13.75 18.88
CA GLY A 398 -16.93 15.11 18.51
C GLY A 398 -15.62 15.52 19.15
N VAL A 399 -14.69 16.03 18.34
CA VAL A 399 -13.38 16.50 18.82
C VAL A 399 -13.12 17.92 18.31
N ILE A 400 -12.78 18.81 19.24
CA ILE A 400 -12.21 20.13 18.95
C ILE A 400 -10.71 20.02 19.18
N PHE A 401 -9.94 20.12 18.10
CA PHE A 401 -8.50 20.27 18.18
C PHE A 401 -8.15 21.73 18.43
N ILE A 402 -7.38 21.99 19.49
CA ILE A 402 -6.90 23.30 19.92
C ILE A 402 -5.39 23.33 19.68
N MET A 403 -4.97 23.92 18.57
CA MET A 403 -3.60 23.87 18.07
C MET A 403 -2.82 25.13 18.45
N LYS A 404 -1.86 24.99 19.36
CA LYS A 404 -0.95 26.07 19.75
C LYS A 404 0.22 26.15 18.78
N ILE A 405 0.29 27.24 18.03
CA ILE A 405 1.37 27.54 17.09
C ILE A 405 2.32 28.53 17.77
N ASN A 406 3.61 28.20 17.84
CA ASN A 406 4.63 29.09 18.42
C ASN A 406 5.73 29.42 17.41
N PRO A 407 5.62 30.54 16.69
CA PRO A 407 6.56 30.97 15.67
C PRO A 407 8.02 31.13 16.11
N SER A 408 8.31 31.44 17.38
CA SER A 408 9.70 31.59 17.85
C SER A 408 10.40 30.28 18.18
N LYS A 409 9.69 29.15 18.13
CA LYS A 409 10.27 27.79 18.20
C LYS A 409 10.31 27.10 16.83
N ILE A 410 10.03 27.83 15.75
CA ILE A 410 10.01 27.28 14.39
C ILE A 410 11.44 27.12 13.87
N SER A 411 11.84 25.86 13.68
CA SER A 411 12.95 25.49 12.80
C SER A 411 12.59 25.82 11.34
N THR A 412 13.59 26.02 10.47
CA THR A 412 13.39 26.21 9.01
C THR A 412 12.76 24.99 8.29
N SER A 413 12.36 23.96 9.03
CA SER A 413 11.86 22.67 8.54
C SER A 413 10.42 22.34 8.99
N ILE A 414 9.62 23.35 9.39
CA ILE A 414 8.20 23.16 9.72
C ILE A 414 7.32 23.29 8.47
N THR A 415 6.25 22.49 8.45
CA THR A 415 5.16 22.50 7.47
C THR A 415 4.63 23.93 7.20
N PRO A 416 4.82 24.50 5.98
CA PRO A 416 4.34 25.84 5.67
C PRO A 416 2.82 26.01 5.83
N PHE A 417 2.40 27.22 6.20
CA PHE A 417 0.99 27.61 6.39
C PHE A 417 0.75 29.08 6.07
N ALA A 418 -0.46 29.45 5.68
CA ALA A 418 -0.83 30.85 5.42
C ALA A 418 -2.27 31.15 5.81
N MET A 419 -2.59 32.42 6.11
CA MET A 419 -3.97 32.91 6.02
C MET A 419 -4.38 32.95 4.55
N ILE A 420 -5.60 32.50 4.24
CA ILE A 420 -6.04 32.33 2.85
C ILE A 420 -7.30 33.10 2.46
N ASP A 421 -7.88 33.90 3.35
CA ASP A 421 -9.12 34.67 3.17
C ASP A 421 -9.19 35.45 1.83
N ASP A 422 -8.10 36.08 1.42
CA ASP A 422 -8.01 36.87 0.18
C ASP A 422 -7.94 36.00 -1.10
N TYR A 423 -7.60 34.73 -0.95
CA TYR A 423 -7.36 33.77 -2.03
C TYR A 423 -8.41 32.65 -2.10
N ALA A 424 -9.22 32.49 -1.05
CA ALA A 424 -10.27 31.48 -0.96
C ALA A 424 -11.44 31.77 -1.92
N ALA A 425 -12.19 30.72 -2.27
CA ALA A 425 -13.41 30.86 -3.06
C ALA A 425 -14.57 31.46 -2.26
N VAL A 426 -14.63 31.14 -0.96
CA VAL A 426 -15.59 31.72 -0.02
C VAL A 426 -14.84 32.63 0.95
N LYS A 427 -15.18 33.92 0.95
CA LYS A 427 -14.59 34.92 1.85
C LYS A 427 -15.42 35.03 3.13
N SER A 428 -15.19 34.18 4.14
CA SER A 428 -16.02 34.25 5.36
C SER A 428 -15.40 33.79 6.68
N GLU A 429 -14.20 33.22 6.70
CA GLU A 429 -13.57 32.71 7.93
C GLU A 429 -12.09 33.09 7.93
N GLN A 430 -11.55 33.46 9.10
CA GLN A 430 -10.11 33.73 9.28
C GLN A 430 -9.35 32.40 9.20
N GLU A 431 -9.15 31.93 7.97
CA GLU A 431 -8.78 30.56 7.67
C GLU A 431 -7.27 30.45 7.50
N ILE A 432 -6.66 29.60 8.32
CA ILE A 432 -5.25 29.24 8.19
C ILE A 432 -5.19 27.84 7.60
N LEU A 433 -4.64 27.76 6.39
CA LEU A 433 -4.42 26.52 5.67
C LEU A 433 -2.96 26.11 5.80
N PHE A 434 -2.72 24.92 6.36
CA PHE A 434 -1.40 24.29 6.40
C PHE A 434 -1.23 23.35 5.21
N THR A 435 0.01 23.23 4.75
CA THR A 435 0.42 22.24 3.75
C THR A 435 0.29 20.80 4.30
N MET A 436 0.24 19.81 3.40
CA MET A 436 0.10 18.40 3.79
C MET A 436 1.18 17.93 4.76
N HIS A 437 0.81 16.91 5.56
CA HIS A 437 1.65 16.32 6.60
C HIS A 437 1.99 17.33 7.72
N THR A 438 0.97 18.01 8.25
CA THR A 438 1.19 18.84 9.45
C THR A 438 1.22 17.96 10.69
N ILE A 439 2.35 17.96 11.39
CA ILE A 439 2.58 17.15 12.59
C ILE A 439 2.35 17.98 13.86
N PHE A 440 1.64 17.38 14.81
CA PHE A 440 1.40 17.92 16.14
C PHE A 440 1.76 16.91 17.23
N ARG A 441 2.26 17.40 18.36
CA ARG A 441 2.36 16.63 19.59
C ARG A 441 1.05 16.72 20.38
N VAL A 442 0.50 15.58 20.80
CA VAL A 442 -0.75 15.49 21.56
C VAL A 442 -0.46 15.78 23.04
N VAL A 443 -0.78 16.98 23.51
CA VAL A 443 -0.44 17.43 24.86
C VAL A 443 -1.47 16.96 25.89
N GLU A 444 -2.75 17.20 25.60
CA GLU A 444 -3.84 16.96 26.55
C GLU A 444 -5.12 16.56 25.81
N ILE A 445 -5.90 15.66 26.41
CA ILE A 445 -7.21 15.23 25.92
C ILE A 445 -8.17 15.35 27.10
N LYS A 446 -9.27 16.09 26.93
CA LYS A 446 -10.26 16.42 27.97
C LYS A 446 -11.67 16.20 27.45
N GLN A 447 -12.52 15.59 28.26
CA GLN A 447 -13.96 15.52 27.99
C GLN A 447 -14.60 16.84 28.41
N THR A 448 -15.51 17.38 27.59
CA THR A 448 -16.24 18.60 27.97
C THR A 448 -17.38 18.28 28.94
N ALA A 449 -17.54 19.09 29.99
CA ALA A 449 -18.59 18.87 30.99
C ALA A 449 -20.02 19.05 30.44
N LYS A 450 -20.18 19.65 29.25
CA LYS A 450 -21.48 19.94 28.63
C LYS A 450 -22.05 18.78 27.80
N ASN A 451 -21.21 17.88 27.29
CA ASN A 451 -21.64 16.79 26.42
C ASN A 451 -20.63 15.63 26.48
N SER A 452 -21.08 14.45 26.90
CA SER A 452 -20.24 13.26 27.07
C SER A 452 -19.60 12.77 25.76
N ARG A 453 -20.16 13.12 24.61
CA ARG A 453 -19.61 12.79 23.27
C ARG A 453 -18.70 13.89 22.69
N LEU A 454 -18.43 14.97 23.42
CA LEU A 454 -17.60 16.10 22.97
C LEU A 454 -16.30 16.23 23.79
N TRP A 455 -15.18 16.30 23.09
CA TRP A 455 -13.83 16.33 23.65
C TRP A 455 -12.99 17.48 23.09
N GLU A 456 -12.12 18.03 23.93
CA GLU A 456 -11.11 19.02 23.59
C GLU A 456 -9.72 18.36 23.60
N VAL A 457 -8.93 18.64 22.56
CA VAL A 457 -7.60 18.04 22.38
C VAL A 457 -6.59 19.14 22.14
N GLN A 458 -5.70 19.36 23.10
CA GLN A 458 -4.63 20.34 22.99
C GLN A 458 -3.46 19.76 22.21
N LEU A 459 -3.11 20.45 21.13
CA LEU A 459 -2.03 20.12 20.22
C LEU A 459 -0.97 21.22 20.25
N THR A 460 0.29 20.87 20.02
CA THR A 460 1.38 21.82 19.77
C THR A 460 2.12 21.39 18.51
N ILE A 461 2.33 22.31 17.57
CA ILE A 461 3.02 21.99 16.31
C ILE A 461 4.46 21.50 16.57
N THR A 462 4.94 20.57 15.74
CA THR A 462 6.32 20.09 15.73
C THR A 462 6.87 20.08 14.31
N ASP A 463 8.10 19.61 14.12
CA ASP A 463 8.79 19.67 12.82
C ASP A 463 8.95 18.28 12.16
N ASP A 464 9.18 18.29 10.84
CA ASP A 464 9.33 17.07 10.03
C ASP A 464 10.59 16.24 10.43
N ASN A 465 11.48 16.79 11.29
CA ASN A 465 12.68 16.12 11.80
C ASN A 465 12.52 15.56 13.22
N ASP A 466 11.31 15.57 13.82
CA ASP A 466 11.08 15.04 15.17
C ASP A 466 11.82 13.69 15.36
N PRO A 467 12.59 13.48 16.44
CA PRO A 467 13.41 12.29 16.60
C PRO A 467 12.63 10.96 16.53
N GLN A 468 11.33 10.96 16.79
CA GLN A 468 10.47 9.78 16.64
C GLN A 468 10.08 9.47 15.18
N LEU A 469 10.35 10.38 14.24
CA LEU A 469 10.02 10.27 12.82
C LEU A 469 11.27 10.25 11.92
N SER A 470 12.24 11.12 12.16
CA SER A 470 13.36 11.37 11.24
C SER A 470 14.18 10.11 10.92
N ILE A 471 14.37 9.21 11.88
CA ILE A 471 15.02 7.90 11.69
C ILE A 471 14.31 7.08 10.60
N PHE A 472 12.97 7.02 10.66
CA PHE A 472 12.14 6.23 9.74
C PHE A 472 12.08 6.86 8.35
N THR A 473 11.85 8.17 8.29
CA THR A 473 11.82 8.94 7.05
C THR A 473 13.15 8.85 6.31
N ASN A 474 14.28 9.04 7.01
CA ASN A 474 15.60 9.01 6.38
C ASN A 474 15.95 7.61 5.86
N ARG A 475 15.69 6.55 6.62
CA ARG A 475 15.90 5.18 6.14
C ARG A 475 15.11 4.89 4.87
N ILE A 476 13.82 5.24 4.83
CA ILE A 476 13.02 4.95 3.64
C ILE A 476 13.48 5.81 2.46
N LYS A 477 13.94 7.06 2.70
CA LYS A 477 14.62 7.88 1.68
C LYS A 477 15.92 7.27 1.15
N GLU A 478 16.65 6.51 1.96
CA GLU A 478 17.83 5.72 1.54
C GLU A 478 17.44 4.42 0.80
N GLU A 479 16.26 3.85 1.08
CA GLU A 479 15.78 2.60 0.48
C GLU A 479 14.95 2.76 -0.80
N ILE A 480 14.55 3.99 -1.17
CA ILE A 480 13.85 4.29 -2.44
C ILE A 480 14.66 5.27 -3.30
N ASP A 481 14.80 4.92 -4.57
CA ASP A 481 15.67 5.57 -5.56
C ASP A 481 14.86 6.04 -6.78
N GLY A 482 15.49 6.80 -7.67
CA GLY A 482 14.86 7.41 -8.84
C GLY A 482 14.28 8.80 -8.56
N ARG A 483 13.34 9.25 -9.40
CA ARG A 483 12.77 10.61 -9.35
C ARG A 483 11.26 10.58 -9.58
N GLY A 484 10.53 11.48 -8.92
CA GLY A 484 9.09 11.66 -9.11
C GLY A 484 8.31 10.35 -9.02
N TRP A 485 7.38 10.13 -9.96
CA TRP A 485 6.50 8.96 -9.96
C TRP A 485 7.20 7.59 -9.99
N TYR A 486 8.44 7.49 -10.50
CA TYR A 486 9.21 6.24 -10.45
C TYR A 486 9.55 5.83 -9.01
N ARG A 487 9.99 6.81 -8.23
CA ARG A 487 10.29 6.70 -6.80
C ARG A 487 9.02 6.49 -5.98
N MET A 488 7.90 7.09 -6.42
CA MET A 488 6.59 6.85 -5.83
C MET A 488 6.15 5.38 -5.97
N GLY A 489 6.38 4.75 -7.13
CA GLY A 489 6.12 3.33 -7.31
C GLY A 489 6.93 2.47 -6.32
N GLN A 490 8.19 2.83 -6.06
CA GLN A 490 9.01 2.11 -5.07
C GLN A 490 8.52 2.33 -3.64
N LEU A 491 8.08 3.54 -3.29
CA LEU A 491 7.39 3.78 -2.02
C LEU A 491 6.17 2.87 -1.89
N MET A 492 5.34 2.75 -2.94
CA MET A 492 4.16 1.87 -2.95
C MET A 492 4.53 0.40 -2.74
N LEU A 493 5.58 -0.11 -3.38
CA LEU A 493 6.10 -1.46 -3.11
C LEU A 493 6.54 -1.61 -1.64
N LYS A 494 7.31 -0.65 -1.10
CA LYS A 494 7.78 -0.66 0.30
C LYS A 494 6.65 -0.60 1.32
N VAL A 495 5.56 0.11 1.02
CA VAL A 495 4.39 0.20 1.91
C VAL A 495 3.36 -0.93 1.71
N GLY A 496 3.64 -1.91 0.84
CA GLY A 496 2.74 -3.06 0.57
C GLY A 496 1.57 -2.75 -0.38
N HIS A 497 1.63 -1.62 -1.08
CA HIS A 497 0.66 -1.13 -2.05
C HIS A 497 0.95 -1.66 -3.46
N PHE A 498 0.94 -2.99 -3.60
CA PHE A 498 1.35 -3.68 -4.82
C PHE A 498 0.47 -3.37 -6.04
N ASP A 499 -0.85 -3.32 -5.87
CA ASP A 499 -1.78 -3.02 -6.97
C ASP A 499 -1.67 -1.55 -7.43
N ASP A 500 -1.49 -0.62 -6.48
CA ASP A 500 -1.27 0.80 -6.76
C ASP A 500 0.07 1.05 -7.45
N ALA A 501 1.12 0.32 -7.04
CA ALA A 501 2.42 0.31 -7.71
C ALA A 501 2.30 -0.24 -9.14
N GLU A 502 1.55 -1.34 -9.34
CA GLU A 502 1.32 -1.92 -10.67
C GLU A 502 0.61 -0.92 -11.60
N GLY A 503 -0.46 -0.28 -11.12
CA GLY A 503 -1.21 0.72 -11.86
C GLY A 503 -0.35 1.92 -12.26
N LEU A 504 0.44 2.45 -11.32
CA LEU A 504 1.34 3.58 -11.57
C LEU A 504 2.45 3.22 -12.56
N TYR A 505 3.10 2.06 -12.42
CA TYR A 505 4.16 1.65 -13.34
C TYR A 505 3.64 1.37 -14.75
N ASN A 506 2.44 0.81 -14.91
CA ASN A 506 1.82 0.65 -16.22
C ASN A 506 1.50 2.00 -16.87
N GLU A 507 0.99 2.99 -16.13
CA GLU A 507 0.78 4.35 -16.66
C GLU A 507 2.10 5.01 -17.09
N LEU A 508 3.16 4.87 -16.27
CA LEU A 508 4.48 5.38 -16.61
C LEU A 508 5.04 4.69 -17.87
N LEU A 509 4.72 3.40 -18.10
CA LEU A 509 5.15 2.67 -19.29
C LEU A 509 4.45 3.19 -20.56
N GLU A 510 3.16 3.50 -20.49
CA GLU A 510 2.43 4.14 -21.61
C GLU A 510 3.00 5.52 -21.94
N LYS A 511 3.51 6.25 -20.93
CA LYS A 511 4.08 7.60 -21.07
C LYS A 511 5.58 7.64 -21.34
N ALA A 512 6.30 6.53 -21.18
CA ALA A 512 7.76 6.46 -21.27
C ALA A 512 8.25 6.80 -22.69
N SER A 513 8.96 7.91 -22.81
CA SER A 513 9.55 8.39 -24.06
C SER A 513 10.89 7.73 -24.36
N THR A 514 11.69 7.40 -23.33
CA THR A 514 13.02 6.80 -23.48
C THR A 514 13.02 5.30 -23.17
N ASP A 515 13.92 4.55 -23.82
CA ASP A 515 14.11 3.13 -23.51
C ASP A 515 14.76 2.89 -22.14
N SER A 516 15.49 3.89 -21.61
CA SER A 516 15.99 3.81 -20.23
C SER A 516 14.85 3.79 -19.21
N ASP A 517 13.82 4.61 -19.41
CA ASP A 517 12.62 4.62 -18.57
C ASP A 517 11.84 3.31 -18.70
N ARG A 518 11.60 2.83 -19.94
CA ARG A 518 10.94 1.54 -20.20
C ARG A 518 11.67 0.38 -19.53
N ALA A 519 13.00 0.35 -19.64
CA ALA A 519 13.81 -0.65 -18.96
C ALA A 519 13.63 -0.57 -17.44
N TYR A 520 13.80 0.62 -16.83
CA TYR A 520 13.61 0.78 -15.39
C TYR A 520 12.23 0.26 -14.94
N ILE A 521 11.16 0.64 -15.64
CA ILE A 521 9.80 0.19 -15.34
C ILE A 521 9.66 -1.32 -15.45
N TYR A 522 10.17 -1.92 -16.54
CA TYR A 522 10.15 -3.37 -16.71
C TYR A 522 10.92 -4.10 -15.60
N HIS A 523 12.02 -3.54 -15.10
CA HIS A 523 12.71 -4.11 -13.93
C HIS A 523 11.86 -4.03 -12.66
N GLN A 524 11.18 -2.90 -12.38
CA GLN A 524 10.29 -2.78 -11.21
C GLN A 524 9.06 -3.69 -11.32
N LEU A 525 8.45 -3.80 -12.50
CA LEU A 525 7.34 -4.73 -12.77
C LEU A 525 7.79 -6.19 -12.64
N GLY A 526 9.01 -6.53 -13.08
CA GLY A 526 9.59 -7.86 -12.87
C GLY A 526 9.67 -8.23 -11.39
N TRP A 527 10.18 -7.31 -10.56
CA TRP A 527 10.28 -7.49 -9.11
C TRP A 527 8.91 -7.63 -8.45
N LEU A 528 7.97 -6.74 -8.79
CA LEU A 528 6.59 -6.78 -8.30
C LEU A 528 5.89 -8.11 -8.62
N LYS A 529 6.11 -8.66 -9.82
CA LYS A 529 5.50 -9.94 -10.21
C LYS A 529 6.13 -11.13 -9.51
N ASP A 530 7.41 -11.09 -9.16
CA ASP A 530 8.06 -12.12 -8.34
C ASP A 530 7.47 -12.14 -6.92
N ASP A 531 7.35 -10.97 -6.27
CA ASP A 531 6.75 -10.84 -4.93
C ASP A 531 5.26 -11.26 -4.90
N GLN A 532 4.51 -10.96 -5.96
CA GLN A 532 3.14 -11.46 -6.15
C GLN A 532 3.06 -12.99 -6.44
N GLY A 533 4.18 -13.68 -6.63
CA GLY A 533 4.23 -15.10 -7.02
C GLY A 533 3.88 -15.40 -8.49
N LYS A 534 3.82 -14.36 -9.34
CA LYS A 534 3.51 -14.45 -10.78
C LYS A 534 4.79 -14.64 -11.60
N TYR A 535 5.54 -15.70 -11.29
CA TYR A 535 6.89 -15.95 -11.77
C TYR A 535 7.06 -15.86 -13.31
N LEU A 536 6.13 -16.41 -14.09
CA LEU A 536 6.18 -16.33 -15.56
C LEU A 536 5.95 -14.91 -16.12
N GLU A 537 5.25 -14.03 -15.39
CA GLU A 537 5.17 -12.60 -15.73
C GLU A 537 6.47 -11.88 -15.33
N ALA A 538 7.04 -12.21 -14.17
CA ALA A 538 8.31 -11.65 -13.68
C ALA A 538 9.46 -11.89 -14.67
N VAL A 539 9.64 -13.13 -15.13
CA VAL A 539 10.64 -13.48 -16.16
C VAL A 539 10.43 -12.67 -17.44
N LYS A 540 9.21 -12.57 -17.97
CA LYS A 540 8.91 -11.80 -19.18
C LYS A 540 9.28 -10.32 -19.04
N PHE A 541 9.05 -9.72 -17.88
CA PHE A 541 9.41 -8.33 -17.63
C PHE A 541 10.93 -8.15 -17.52
N TYR A 542 11.64 -9.04 -16.82
CA TYR A 542 13.11 -9.03 -16.79
C TYR A 542 13.74 -9.29 -18.17
N GLU A 543 13.13 -10.16 -18.99
CA GLU A 543 13.58 -10.39 -20.38
C GLU A 543 13.43 -9.12 -21.24
N LYS A 544 12.32 -8.38 -21.13
CA LYS A 544 12.14 -7.08 -21.81
C LYS A 544 13.13 -6.01 -21.34
N TYR A 545 13.46 -5.97 -20.05
CA TYR A 545 14.55 -5.12 -19.55
C TYR A 545 15.89 -5.49 -20.23
N LEU A 546 16.21 -6.79 -20.28
CA LEU A 546 17.46 -7.28 -20.87
C LEU A 546 17.52 -7.06 -22.38
N GLU A 547 16.40 -7.16 -23.09
CA GLU A 547 16.29 -6.86 -24.52
C GLU A 547 16.73 -5.43 -24.80
N ILE A 548 16.12 -4.44 -24.14
CA ILE A 548 16.49 -3.02 -24.25
C ILE A 548 17.97 -2.80 -23.88
N LYS A 549 18.44 -3.39 -22.77
CA LYS A 549 19.82 -3.14 -22.32
C LYS A 549 20.87 -3.74 -23.24
N ARG A 550 20.60 -4.84 -23.96
CA ARG A 550 21.53 -5.40 -24.96
C ARG A 550 21.77 -4.48 -26.17
N GLU A 551 20.85 -3.56 -26.47
CA GLU A 551 21.04 -2.58 -27.55
C GLU A 551 22.05 -1.48 -27.19
N THR A 552 22.28 -1.27 -25.89
CA THR A 552 23.06 -0.15 -25.34
C THR A 552 24.30 -0.56 -24.54
N LEU A 553 24.34 -1.79 -24.04
CA LEU A 553 25.39 -2.30 -23.14
C LEU A 553 25.98 -3.64 -23.64
N PRO A 554 27.29 -3.88 -23.41
CA PRO A 554 27.91 -5.19 -23.60
C PRO A 554 27.20 -6.31 -22.80
N GLU A 555 27.28 -7.56 -23.28
CA GLU A 555 26.67 -8.71 -22.58
C GLU A 555 27.23 -8.98 -21.17
N ASP A 556 28.43 -8.46 -20.89
CA ASP A 556 29.16 -8.59 -19.63
C ASP A 556 29.20 -7.30 -18.80
N ASP A 557 28.31 -6.35 -19.09
CA ASP A 557 28.14 -5.14 -18.29
C ASP A 557 27.66 -5.46 -16.86
N ALA A 558 28.31 -4.84 -15.87
CA ALA A 558 28.08 -5.08 -14.45
C ALA A 558 26.62 -4.81 -14.00
N SER A 559 25.90 -3.90 -14.68
CA SER A 559 24.51 -3.55 -14.36
C SER A 559 23.51 -4.64 -14.74
N LEU A 560 23.89 -5.62 -15.58
CA LEU A 560 23.01 -6.72 -15.98
C LEU A 560 22.96 -7.86 -14.95
N ALA A 561 24.02 -8.01 -14.15
CA ALA A 561 24.15 -9.10 -13.17
C ALA A 561 23.04 -9.14 -12.09
N PRO A 562 22.56 -8.01 -11.53
CA PRO A 562 21.39 -8.01 -10.65
C PRO A 562 20.15 -8.61 -11.30
N THR A 563 19.88 -8.31 -12.57
CA THR A 563 18.71 -8.86 -13.28
C THR A 563 18.85 -10.35 -13.56
N PHE A 564 20.06 -10.82 -13.92
CA PHE A 564 20.32 -12.26 -14.05
C PHE A 564 20.16 -12.99 -12.70
N ASN A 565 20.60 -12.40 -11.58
CA ASN A 565 20.32 -12.93 -10.24
C ASN A 565 18.81 -12.99 -9.95
N ASN A 566 18.05 -11.94 -10.27
CA ASN A 566 16.61 -11.91 -10.05
C ASN A 566 15.89 -13.00 -10.87
N ILE A 567 16.23 -13.17 -12.16
CA ILE A 567 15.71 -14.27 -12.98
C ILE A 567 16.11 -15.64 -12.38
N GLY A 568 17.33 -15.78 -11.87
CA GLY A 568 17.78 -16.98 -11.15
C GLY A 568 16.90 -17.30 -9.94
N THR A 569 16.56 -16.27 -9.15
CA THR A 569 15.65 -16.39 -7.99
C THR A 569 14.24 -16.79 -8.41
N VAL A 570 13.69 -16.18 -9.45
CA VAL A 570 12.37 -16.55 -9.97
C VAL A 570 12.35 -18.02 -10.41
N TYR A 571 13.37 -18.49 -11.14
CA TYR A 571 13.44 -19.92 -11.52
C TYR A 571 13.67 -20.85 -10.33
N ASN A 572 14.41 -20.43 -9.29
CA ASN A 572 14.55 -21.20 -8.05
C ASN A 572 13.20 -21.29 -7.30
N ASN A 573 12.41 -20.22 -7.29
CA ASN A 573 11.06 -20.19 -6.71
C ASN A 573 10.04 -21.05 -7.49
N MET A 574 10.36 -21.40 -8.75
CA MET A 574 9.62 -22.35 -9.59
C MET A 574 10.15 -23.79 -9.52
N ASP A 575 11.13 -24.08 -8.66
CA ASP A 575 11.88 -25.34 -8.60
C ASP A 575 12.61 -25.73 -9.91
N GLU A 576 12.80 -24.78 -10.84
CA GLU A 576 13.52 -24.97 -12.10
C GLU A 576 15.04 -24.79 -11.91
N TYR A 577 15.61 -25.55 -10.97
CA TYR A 577 16.98 -25.39 -10.46
C TYR A 577 18.07 -25.30 -11.55
N SER A 578 17.97 -26.08 -12.63
CA SER A 578 18.93 -26.03 -13.75
C SER A 578 18.91 -24.69 -14.50
N LYS A 579 17.75 -24.03 -14.61
CA LYS A 579 17.67 -22.67 -15.17
C LYS A 579 18.16 -21.64 -14.15
N ALA A 580 17.80 -21.80 -12.89
CA ALA A 580 18.28 -20.94 -11.80
C ALA A 580 19.82 -20.87 -11.75
N LEU A 581 20.49 -22.03 -11.73
CA LEU A 581 21.95 -22.12 -11.78
C LEU A 581 22.54 -21.41 -13.00
N ARG A 582 22.02 -21.66 -14.21
CA ARG A 582 22.50 -21.01 -15.44
C ARG A 582 22.46 -19.47 -15.36
N PHE A 583 21.42 -18.91 -14.74
CA PHE A 583 21.28 -17.46 -14.59
C PHE A 583 22.16 -16.90 -13.47
N TYR A 584 22.25 -17.58 -12.32
CA TYR A 584 23.18 -17.21 -11.25
C TYR A 584 24.65 -17.31 -11.67
N GLU A 585 25.05 -18.36 -12.40
CA GLU A 585 26.40 -18.49 -12.95
C GLU A 585 26.73 -17.38 -13.96
N LYS A 586 25.76 -16.96 -14.79
CA LYS A 586 25.93 -15.81 -15.68
C LYS A 586 26.14 -14.51 -14.90
N ALA A 587 25.35 -14.26 -13.86
CA ALA A 587 25.52 -13.11 -12.98
C ALA A 587 26.89 -13.15 -12.26
N ASN A 588 27.26 -14.32 -11.72
CA ASN A 588 28.52 -14.51 -11.01
C ASN A 588 29.73 -14.22 -11.89
N LYS A 589 29.75 -14.72 -13.13
CA LYS A 589 30.84 -14.47 -14.09
C LYS A 589 31.01 -12.97 -14.41
N ILE A 590 29.91 -12.22 -14.46
CA ILE A 590 29.95 -10.76 -14.64
C ILE A 590 30.53 -10.10 -13.39
N TYR A 591 30.05 -10.47 -12.20
CA TYR A 591 30.57 -9.93 -10.93
C TYR A 591 32.05 -10.26 -10.71
N GLU A 592 32.51 -11.47 -11.03
CA GLU A 592 33.93 -11.87 -10.93
C GLU A 592 34.85 -11.05 -11.84
N LYS A 593 34.35 -10.60 -13.00
CA LYS A 593 35.09 -9.73 -13.92
C LYS A 593 35.06 -8.26 -13.47
N ALA A 594 33.94 -7.79 -12.94
CA ALA A 594 33.69 -6.36 -12.72
C ALA A 594 33.96 -5.88 -11.28
N LEU A 595 33.99 -6.77 -10.28
CA LEU A 595 34.01 -6.40 -8.86
C LEU A 595 35.23 -7.00 -8.13
N PRO A 596 35.70 -6.37 -7.03
CA PRO A 596 36.71 -6.95 -6.17
C PRO A 596 36.29 -8.33 -5.61
N PRO A 597 37.21 -9.30 -5.40
CA PRO A 597 36.87 -10.64 -4.93
C PRO A 597 36.13 -10.73 -3.58
N ASN A 598 36.16 -9.66 -2.78
CA ASN A 598 35.48 -9.53 -1.49
C ASN A 598 34.19 -8.67 -1.55
N HIS A 599 33.65 -8.39 -2.74
CA HIS A 599 32.46 -7.57 -2.89
C HIS A 599 31.18 -8.31 -2.42
N PRO A 600 30.27 -7.67 -1.64
CA PRO A 600 29.06 -8.32 -1.12
C PRO A 600 28.20 -9.03 -2.18
N ASN A 601 28.01 -8.45 -3.37
CA ASN A 601 27.26 -9.09 -4.48
C ASN A 601 27.77 -10.49 -4.85
N LEU A 602 29.09 -10.75 -4.80
CA LEU A 602 29.65 -12.09 -5.04
C LEU A 602 29.22 -13.06 -3.93
N ALA A 603 29.22 -12.62 -2.67
CA ALA A 603 28.74 -13.42 -1.55
C ALA A 603 27.26 -13.81 -1.72
N THR A 604 26.41 -12.82 -2.03
CA THR A 604 24.99 -13.05 -2.32
C THR A 604 24.79 -14.04 -3.48
N SER A 605 25.53 -13.87 -4.58
CA SER A 605 25.53 -14.79 -5.73
C SER A 605 25.90 -16.22 -5.32
N TYR A 606 27.00 -16.41 -4.58
CA TYR A 606 27.40 -17.73 -4.07
C TYR A 606 26.39 -18.31 -3.09
N CYS A 607 25.77 -17.50 -2.22
CA CYS A 607 24.72 -17.97 -1.31
C CYS A 607 23.49 -18.47 -2.09
N SER A 608 23.10 -17.78 -3.15
CA SER A 608 22.02 -18.21 -4.04
C SER A 608 22.33 -19.52 -4.75
N ILE A 609 23.51 -19.64 -5.37
CA ILE A 609 23.97 -20.88 -6.03
C ILE A 609 24.03 -22.06 -5.02
N GLY A 610 24.59 -21.82 -3.83
CA GLY A 610 24.63 -22.84 -2.77
C GLY A 610 23.24 -23.28 -2.31
N THR A 611 22.27 -22.37 -2.31
CA THR A 611 20.87 -22.68 -1.97
C THR A 611 20.18 -23.52 -3.04
N VAL A 612 20.43 -23.25 -4.32
CA VAL A 612 19.92 -24.13 -5.40
C VAL A 612 20.50 -25.55 -5.27
N TYR A 613 21.81 -25.68 -5.06
CA TYR A 613 22.42 -27.01 -4.85
C TYR A 613 21.90 -27.72 -3.59
N ASN A 614 21.60 -26.97 -2.52
CA ASN A 614 20.99 -27.53 -1.32
C ASN A 614 19.57 -28.06 -1.60
N SER A 615 18.74 -27.32 -2.33
CA SER A 615 17.40 -27.77 -2.77
C SER A 615 17.45 -28.98 -3.70
N MET A 616 18.50 -29.10 -4.51
CA MET A 616 18.77 -30.29 -5.35
C MET A 616 19.31 -31.49 -4.56
N GLY A 617 19.64 -31.36 -3.27
CA GLY A 617 20.27 -32.40 -2.46
C GLY A 617 21.78 -32.58 -2.67
N ASP A 618 22.44 -31.74 -3.47
CA ASP A 618 23.91 -31.73 -3.61
C ASP A 618 24.54 -30.87 -2.50
N TYR A 619 24.41 -31.35 -1.26
CA TYR A 619 24.88 -30.66 -0.06
C TYR A 619 26.40 -30.42 -0.09
N SER A 620 27.17 -31.27 -0.79
CA SER A 620 28.61 -31.11 -0.97
C SER A 620 28.94 -29.85 -1.78
N LYS A 621 28.29 -29.61 -2.93
CA LYS A 621 28.44 -28.35 -3.67
C LYS A 621 27.82 -27.17 -2.94
N ALA A 622 26.67 -27.35 -2.28
CA ALA A 622 26.07 -26.29 -1.46
C ALA A 622 27.06 -25.76 -0.42
N LEU A 623 27.74 -26.65 0.30
CA LEU A 623 28.78 -26.31 1.26
C LEU A 623 30.02 -25.66 0.64
N GLU A 624 30.39 -25.97 -0.61
CA GLU A 624 31.47 -25.27 -1.32
C GLU A 624 31.10 -23.79 -1.54
N PHE A 625 29.91 -23.54 -2.09
CA PHE A 625 29.44 -22.18 -2.39
C PHE A 625 29.15 -21.38 -1.11
N TYR A 626 28.53 -21.97 -0.10
CA TYR A 626 28.34 -21.31 1.19
C TYR A 626 29.67 -20.99 1.93
N LYS A 627 30.74 -21.77 1.70
CA LYS A 627 32.08 -21.43 2.20
C LYS A 627 32.66 -20.19 1.50
N LYS A 628 32.43 -20.01 0.19
CA LYS A 628 32.83 -18.81 -0.56
C LYS A 628 32.07 -17.57 -0.06
N ASP A 629 30.75 -17.68 0.06
CA ASP A 629 29.87 -16.65 0.64
C ASP A 629 30.32 -16.20 2.03
N ILE A 630 30.48 -17.14 2.97
CA ILE A 630 30.83 -16.80 4.36
C ILE A 630 32.27 -16.28 4.50
N ALA A 631 33.19 -16.66 3.60
CA ALA A 631 34.55 -16.13 3.57
C ALA A 631 34.55 -14.63 3.20
N ILE A 632 33.75 -14.24 2.20
CA ILE A 632 33.60 -12.83 1.81
C ILE A 632 32.92 -12.04 2.94
N LYS A 633 31.78 -12.52 3.45
CA LYS A 633 31.01 -11.82 4.50
C LYS A 633 31.81 -11.59 5.79
N LYS A 634 32.71 -12.50 6.17
CA LYS A 634 33.62 -12.31 7.32
C LYS A 634 34.61 -11.15 7.15
N ILE A 635 34.92 -10.77 5.92
CA ILE A 635 35.84 -9.68 5.59
C ILE A 635 35.07 -8.36 5.41
N SER A 636 33.87 -8.41 4.82
CA SER A 636 33.10 -7.21 4.47
C SER A 636 32.09 -6.75 5.52
N LEU A 637 31.67 -7.61 6.47
CA LEU A 637 30.61 -7.31 7.43
C LEU A 637 31.09 -7.45 8.90
N PRO A 638 30.48 -6.70 9.84
CA PRO A 638 30.70 -6.92 11.28
C PRO A 638 30.41 -8.37 11.71
N PRO A 639 31.10 -8.92 12.73
CA PRO A 639 30.87 -10.29 13.21
C PRO A 639 29.43 -10.57 13.72
N THR A 640 28.67 -9.52 14.04
CA THR A 640 27.28 -9.57 14.47
C THR A 640 26.26 -9.39 13.34
N HIS A 641 26.68 -9.20 12.08
CA HIS A 641 25.76 -8.88 10.99
C HIS A 641 24.77 -10.04 10.69
N PRO A 642 23.46 -9.77 10.53
CA PRO A 642 22.46 -10.81 10.24
C PRO A 642 22.78 -11.69 9.04
N ASP A 643 23.38 -11.14 7.97
CA ASP A 643 23.76 -11.94 6.79
C ASP A 643 24.85 -12.97 7.03
N LEU A 644 25.70 -12.75 8.05
CA LEU A 644 26.69 -13.74 8.47
C LEU A 644 25.99 -14.90 9.20
N ALA A 645 24.93 -14.61 9.96
CA ALA A 645 24.07 -15.63 10.56
C ALA A 645 23.25 -16.40 9.52
N ASN A 646 22.75 -15.73 8.47
CA ASN A 646 22.10 -16.38 7.33
C ASN A 646 23.03 -17.45 6.72
N SER A 647 24.31 -17.12 6.50
CA SER A 647 25.32 -18.06 6.01
C SER A 647 25.59 -19.22 6.98
N TYR A 648 25.78 -18.95 8.27
CA TYR A 648 25.97 -20.02 9.27
C TYR A 648 24.75 -20.95 9.36
N ASN A 649 23.53 -20.40 9.27
CA ASN A 649 22.30 -21.17 9.27
C ASN A 649 22.25 -22.13 8.07
N ASN A 650 22.53 -21.62 6.87
CA ASN A 650 22.46 -22.42 5.64
C ASN A 650 23.51 -23.55 5.62
N ILE A 651 24.74 -23.27 6.09
CA ILE A 651 25.78 -24.29 6.28
C ILE A 651 25.33 -25.33 7.32
N GLY A 652 24.70 -24.90 8.43
CA GLY A 652 24.17 -25.78 9.46
C GLY A 652 23.05 -26.70 8.96
N VAL A 653 22.11 -26.17 8.15
CA VAL A 653 21.08 -26.97 7.48
C VAL A 653 21.70 -27.99 6.53
N ALA A 654 22.68 -27.60 5.70
CA ALA A 654 23.35 -28.53 4.80
C ALA A 654 24.03 -29.70 5.55
N TYR A 655 24.70 -29.43 6.68
CA TYR A 655 25.25 -30.52 7.51
C TYR A 655 24.17 -31.38 8.18
N SER A 656 23.01 -30.82 8.53
CA SER A 656 21.86 -31.60 9.04
C SER A 656 21.36 -32.60 8.01
N GLU A 657 21.22 -32.18 6.75
CA GLU A 657 20.74 -33.09 5.71
C GLU A 657 21.81 -34.10 5.24
N MET A 658 23.09 -33.83 5.52
CA MET A 658 24.18 -34.82 5.41
C MET A 658 24.30 -35.76 6.63
N GLY A 659 23.52 -35.57 7.70
CA GLY A 659 23.57 -36.38 8.93
C GLY A 659 24.66 -35.99 9.94
N ASP A 660 25.43 -34.93 9.70
CA ASP A 660 26.43 -34.39 10.66
C ASP A 660 25.72 -33.46 11.68
N TYR A 661 24.83 -34.06 12.47
CA TYR A 661 23.98 -33.35 13.43
C TYR A 661 24.75 -32.55 14.49
N PRO A 662 25.88 -33.03 15.08
CA PRO A 662 26.64 -32.24 16.06
C PRO A 662 27.19 -30.93 15.45
N LYS A 663 27.69 -30.99 14.22
CA LYS A 663 28.23 -29.82 13.52
C LYS A 663 27.13 -28.89 13.03
N ALA A 664 26.00 -29.45 12.57
CA ALA A 664 24.80 -28.71 12.24
C ALA A 664 24.31 -27.86 13.43
N ILE A 665 24.15 -28.47 14.62
CA ILE A 665 23.75 -27.76 15.84
C ILE A 665 24.71 -26.64 16.17
N SER A 666 26.03 -26.89 16.18
CA SER A 666 27.03 -25.86 16.50
C SER A 666 26.93 -24.64 15.58
N LEU A 667 26.70 -24.84 14.29
CA LEU A 667 26.56 -23.78 13.30
C LEU A 667 25.21 -23.03 13.42
N LEU A 668 24.12 -23.76 13.67
CA LEU A 668 22.80 -23.17 13.88
C LEU A 668 22.72 -22.38 15.20
N GLU A 669 23.32 -22.86 16.28
CA GLU A 669 23.42 -22.15 17.55
C GLU A 669 24.27 -20.88 17.42
N LYS A 670 25.34 -20.92 16.60
CA LYS A 670 26.12 -19.73 16.25
C LYS A 670 25.32 -18.71 15.43
N ALA A 671 24.49 -19.16 14.48
CA ALA A 671 23.57 -18.29 13.76
C ALA A 671 22.55 -17.65 14.71
N LEU A 672 21.97 -18.44 15.64
CA LEU A 672 21.02 -17.97 16.64
C LEU A 672 21.63 -16.94 17.61
N ASP A 673 22.87 -17.12 18.06
CA ASP A 673 23.58 -16.15 18.90
C ASP A 673 23.77 -14.82 18.18
N ILE A 674 24.20 -14.84 16.92
CA ILE A 674 24.34 -13.63 16.10
C ILE A 674 22.96 -12.98 15.90
N TYR A 675 21.93 -13.74 15.50
CA TYR A 675 20.57 -13.20 15.35
C TYR A 675 20.06 -12.58 16.64
N ARG A 676 20.29 -13.16 17.82
CA ARG A 676 19.85 -12.57 19.11
C ARG A 676 20.58 -11.27 19.47
N LYS A 677 21.77 -11.03 18.90
CA LYS A 677 22.59 -9.83 19.14
C LYS A 677 22.32 -8.70 18.13
N SER A 678 21.75 -9.01 16.97
CA SER A 678 21.54 -8.04 15.88
C SER A 678 20.10 -7.94 15.38
N LEU A 679 19.26 -8.92 15.67
CA LEU A 679 17.84 -8.93 15.38
C LEU A 679 17.06 -9.00 16.69
N PRO A 680 15.92 -8.31 16.77
CA PRO A 680 15.11 -8.27 17.97
C PRO A 680 14.29 -9.56 18.15
N SER A 681 13.85 -9.83 19.38
CA SER A 681 13.40 -11.15 19.84
C SER A 681 12.24 -11.80 19.07
N THR A 682 11.38 -11.01 18.40
CA THR A 682 10.25 -11.53 17.60
C THR A 682 10.62 -11.84 16.14
N HIS A 683 11.84 -11.52 15.69
CA HIS A 683 12.21 -11.59 14.28
C HIS A 683 12.11 -13.04 13.73
N PRO A 684 11.48 -13.25 12.55
CA PRO A 684 11.24 -14.58 11.99
C PRO A 684 12.49 -15.47 11.87
N ASN A 685 13.66 -14.89 11.60
CA ASN A 685 14.93 -15.64 11.52
C ASN A 685 15.35 -16.29 12.86
N ILE A 686 15.06 -15.66 14.00
CA ILE A 686 15.33 -16.26 15.33
C ILE A 686 14.46 -17.51 15.50
N LYS A 687 13.16 -17.40 15.20
CA LYS A 687 12.22 -18.53 15.24
C LYS A 687 12.63 -19.63 14.25
N ARG A 688 13.05 -19.28 13.02
CA ARG A 688 13.52 -20.24 12.01
C ARG A 688 14.76 -20.99 12.51
N ALA A 689 15.77 -20.29 13.02
CA ALA A 689 16.99 -20.91 13.56
C ALA A 689 16.69 -21.81 14.76
N MET A 690 15.83 -21.40 15.69
CA MET A 690 15.39 -22.24 16.81
C MET A 690 14.68 -23.51 16.32
N ASN A 691 13.74 -23.38 15.37
CA ASN A 691 13.05 -24.53 14.77
C ASN A 691 14.04 -25.49 14.07
N SER A 692 15.03 -24.96 13.35
CA SER A 692 16.09 -25.77 12.75
C SER A 692 16.90 -26.53 13.80
N ILE A 693 17.34 -25.88 14.89
CA ILE A 693 18.06 -26.54 15.99
C ILE A 693 17.21 -27.65 16.61
N GLU A 694 15.93 -27.41 16.87
CA GLU A 694 15.01 -28.40 17.42
C GLU A 694 14.81 -29.59 16.47
N ALA A 695 14.66 -29.33 15.16
CA ALA A 695 14.55 -30.37 14.15
C ALA A 695 15.80 -31.26 14.07
N VAL A 696 17.01 -30.68 14.17
CA VAL A 696 18.25 -31.45 14.23
C VAL A 696 18.35 -32.24 15.52
N LYS A 697 17.98 -31.65 16.67
CA LYS A 697 18.00 -32.33 17.98
C LYS A 697 17.01 -33.49 18.10
N LYS A 698 16.00 -33.57 17.21
CA LYS A 698 15.09 -34.73 17.08
C LYS A 698 15.60 -35.84 16.16
N LYS A 699 16.67 -35.59 15.40
CA LYS A 699 17.35 -36.59 14.54
C LYS A 699 18.56 -37.26 15.24
N LEU A 700 18.96 -36.75 16.41
CA LEU A 700 19.95 -37.32 17.35
C LEU A 700 19.28 -38.27 18.36
#